data_AF-A0A8J3RY90-F1
#
_entry.id   AF-A0A8J3RY90-F1
#
_cell.length_a   1.000
_cell.length_b   1.000
_cell.length_c   1.000
_cell.angle_alpha   90.00
_cell.angle_beta   90.00
_cell.angle_gamma   90.00
#
_symmetry.space_group_name_H-M   'P 1'
#
loop_
_entity.id
_entity.type
_entity.pdbx_description
1 polymer ?
#
loop_
_entity_poly.entity_id
_entity_poly.type
_entity_poly.pdbx_seq_one_letter_code
_entity_poly.pdbx_strand_id
1 'polypeptide(L)'
;MYRVALVQNQSEMAHYGYADARPLIGGRGYRVTLYTGDNVATLRDRMEDGAFDAIVLASNALNDRTIMDTMCDEAFAASLEEFLLEGRGFLCFHQLGLAMRKGPCMRVLPDPLGDVRPVVRPATEPLTGGRLEPPAGARHVTLLYPNPIDQRGITDWCAAPHNPRGVYWHYWDDVDLTDWDVLVADTSVASGPRTLLLATKESSNRRVVLSALPIDWQGYHDLAANLLIYAVEGRHDTAVVADAARKPVSFSYLLDSMRDQRLAFRAYDLGSEADALAEHLGSGIHSSLIIEPGLAGELPERLETVITQAVGAGYLRVLDFADRRPGHRIRPLSVLSPEFSAARLLQAAELQIHADIEQGYIDDSFWSHVETLQTMSALPSRADDIGDHLGEAWKIVANHDRDGSYDEVFGATVALWWMRARYLGRDDPRTAASRRWLRRAIRECPDRDRALAYVTFSLIRPLERGELADVRAILARVTSAGDAPPSENDLTVYLKAAVVAKTAEAVPYLVKVVADCQDEEGKWVDLITTATMADTLLDARALLKDGAEETVRCVEEMCLRAVISILDQLDRRQPGAYPWGGKASVTVRCLQAWLKFDSLIDIPVHTVVGMLARHRGADNDFVAGRTALSVLQQIKLENQRLRRELTAAEASKRVIRRMRTRTKLAIGGALTLVYLLLGLVGGLVSNRGWPEFGTAFEAGFVKAWGVHLSILGAVAALLAVPWRQWSADGRTSREHREREAARQATGTTGST
;
A
#
# COMPACT_ATOMS: atom_id res chain seq x y z
N MET A 1 -0.23 4.43 -32.01
CA MET A 1 -1.09 5.64 -32.05
C MET A 1 -2.43 5.26 -31.45
N TYR A 2 -2.89 5.98 -30.43
CA TYR A 2 -4.15 5.67 -29.74
C TYR A 2 -5.38 6.01 -30.60
N ARG A 3 -6.44 5.22 -30.44
CA ARG A 3 -7.68 5.26 -31.23
C ARG A 3 -8.84 5.60 -30.31
N VAL A 4 -9.56 6.65 -30.64
CA VAL A 4 -10.67 7.16 -29.82
C VAL A 4 -11.98 7.08 -30.61
N ALA A 5 -12.99 6.46 -30.02
CA ALA A 5 -14.37 6.62 -30.49
C ALA A 5 -14.95 7.88 -29.85
N LEU A 6 -15.24 8.89 -30.67
CA LEU A 6 -15.85 10.13 -30.21
C LEU A 6 -17.33 10.12 -30.57
N VAL A 7 -18.20 10.14 -29.57
CA VAL A 7 -19.66 10.18 -29.74
C VAL A 7 -20.16 11.61 -29.58
N GLN A 8 -20.81 12.16 -30.60
CA GLN A 8 -21.32 13.54 -30.58
C GLN A 8 -22.72 13.65 -31.19
N ASN A 9 -23.48 14.64 -30.72
CA ASN A 9 -24.75 15.01 -31.32
C ASN A 9 -24.52 15.82 -32.62
N GLN A 10 -24.91 15.24 -33.75
CA GLN A 10 -24.76 15.84 -35.08
C GLN A 10 -25.53 17.15 -35.24
N SER A 11 -26.68 17.28 -34.59
CA SER A 11 -27.47 18.51 -34.64
C SER A 11 -26.73 19.65 -33.93
N GLU A 12 -26.11 19.39 -32.78
CA GLU A 12 -25.31 20.38 -32.04
C GLU A 12 -24.08 20.81 -32.86
N MET A 13 -23.35 19.83 -33.43
CA MET A 13 -22.18 20.10 -34.28
C MET A 13 -22.51 20.96 -35.51
N ALA A 14 -23.70 20.80 -36.08
CA ALA A 14 -24.12 21.57 -37.26
C ALA A 14 -24.40 23.05 -36.94
N HIS A 15 -24.75 23.38 -35.70
CA HIS A 15 -25.15 24.73 -35.29
C HIS A 15 -24.10 25.47 -34.48
N TYR A 16 -23.25 24.75 -33.74
CA TYR A 16 -22.27 25.33 -32.82
C TYR A 16 -20.86 24.85 -33.16
N GLY A 17 -20.00 25.78 -33.61
CA GLY A 17 -18.61 25.45 -33.95
C GLY A 17 -17.79 24.91 -32.76
N TYR A 18 -18.17 25.27 -31.53
CA TYR A 18 -17.55 24.74 -30.31
C TYR A 18 -18.07 23.36 -29.90
N ALA A 19 -19.15 22.85 -30.51
CA ALA A 19 -19.69 21.54 -30.22
C ALA A 19 -18.95 20.41 -30.96
N ASP A 20 -18.05 20.73 -31.89
CA ASP A 20 -17.17 19.75 -32.54
C ASP A 20 -15.89 19.53 -31.71
N ALA A 21 -15.79 18.38 -31.05
CA ALA A 21 -14.65 18.05 -30.18
C ALA A 21 -13.51 17.36 -30.94
N ARG A 22 -13.67 17.07 -32.25
CA ARG A 22 -12.62 16.44 -33.06
C ARG A 22 -11.30 17.22 -33.06
N PRO A 23 -11.28 18.56 -33.15
CA PRO A 23 -10.02 19.32 -33.09
C PRO A 23 -9.33 19.20 -31.72
N LEU A 24 -10.11 19.19 -30.63
CA LEU A 24 -9.58 19.05 -29.26
C LEU A 24 -8.87 17.71 -29.06
N ILE A 25 -9.48 16.63 -29.56
CA ILE A 25 -8.95 15.27 -29.39
C ILE A 25 -7.88 14.97 -30.45
N GLY A 26 -8.13 15.32 -31.71
CA GLY A 26 -7.21 15.10 -32.83
C GLY A 26 -5.94 15.93 -32.73
N GLY A 27 -5.99 17.12 -32.13
CA GLY A 27 -4.82 17.96 -31.87
C GLY A 27 -3.76 17.31 -30.99
N ARG A 28 -4.09 16.22 -30.28
CA ARG A 28 -3.17 15.41 -29.47
C ARG A 28 -2.49 14.27 -30.24
N GLY A 29 -2.78 14.14 -31.55
CA GLY A 29 -2.28 13.02 -32.34
C GLY A 29 -3.01 11.70 -32.08
N TYR A 30 -4.25 11.76 -31.55
CA TYR A 30 -5.11 10.58 -31.47
C TYR A 30 -5.87 10.37 -32.79
N ARG A 31 -6.07 9.10 -33.15
CA ARG A 31 -6.93 8.74 -34.27
C ARG A 31 -8.38 8.76 -33.82
N VAL A 32 -9.12 9.79 -34.21
CA VAL A 32 -10.53 9.97 -33.85
C VAL A 32 -11.44 9.31 -34.88
N THR A 33 -12.36 8.46 -34.42
CA THR A 33 -13.49 7.96 -35.22
C THR A 33 -14.76 8.58 -34.66
N LEU A 34 -15.46 9.36 -35.49
CA LEU A 34 -16.70 10.05 -35.09
C LEU A 34 -17.90 9.11 -35.17
N TYR A 35 -18.69 9.12 -34.10
CA TYR A 35 -19.99 8.47 -34.00
C TYR A 35 -21.09 9.50 -33.73
N THR A 36 -22.15 9.45 -34.52
CA THR A 36 -23.36 10.26 -34.38
C THR A 36 -24.59 9.35 -34.41
N GLY A 37 -25.80 9.91 -34.34
CA GLY A 37 -27.03 9.13 -34.49
C GLY A 37 -27.09 8.27 -35.76
N ASP A 38 -26.36 8.64 -36.82
CA ASP A 38 -26.34 7.92 -38.09
C ASP A 38 -25.58 6.58 -38.04
N ASN A 39 -24.59 6.42 -37.14
CA ASN A 39 -23.69 5.26 -37.14
C ASN A 39 -23.38 4.67 -35.76
N VAL A 40 -23.91 5.25 -34.67
CA VAL A 40 -23.68 4.80 -33.28
C VAL A 40 -24.05 3.33 -33.05
N ALA A 41 -25.00 2.78 -33.82
CA ALA A 41 -25.37 1.36 -33.75
C ALA A 41 -24.20 0.39 -34.00
N THR A 42 -23.18 0.82 -34.75
CA THR A 42 -21.97 0.02 -35.03
C THR A 42 -20.87 0.16 -33.99
N LEU A 43 -21.06 1.03 -32.97
CA LEU A 43 -20.04 1.30 -31.97
C LEU A 43 -19.75 0.07 -31.10
N ARG A 44 -20.78 -0.65 -30.67
CA ARG A 44 -20.64 -1.84 -29.82
C ARG A 44 -19.79 -2.91 -30.49
N ASP A 45 -20.16 -3.31 -31.70
CA ASP A 45 -19.46 -4.37 -32.42
C ASP A 45 -17.97 -3.99 -32.67
N ARG A 46 -17.70 -2.72 -32.98
CA ARG A 46 -16.32 -2.23 -33.15
C ARG A 46 -15.56 -2.12 -31.83
N MET A 47 -16.24 -1.88 -30.72
CA MET A 47 -15.66 -1.89 -29.38
C MET A 47 -15.18 -3.29 -29.01
N GLU A 48 -16.02 -4.30 -29.25
CA GLU A 48 -15.75 -5.73 -29.06
C GLU A 48 -14.59 -6.22 -29.94
N ASP A 49 -14.52 -5.76 -31.20
CA ASP A 49 -13.39 -6.03 -32.12
C ASP A 49 -12.06 -5.39 -31.69
N GLY A 50 -12.01 -4.67 -30.57
CA GLY A 50 -10.79 -4.04 -30.11
C GLY A 50 -10.40 -2.80 -30.91
N ALA A 51 -11.34 -2.12 -31.58
CA ALA A 51 -11.03 -1.01 -32.50
C ALA A 51 -10.59 0.28 -31.79
N PHE A 52 -10.84 0.41 -30.48
CA PHE A 52 -10.64 1.64 -29.72
C PHE A 52 -9.90 1.41 -28.40
N ASP A 53 -9.20 2.45 -27.96
CA ASP A 53 -8.50 2.53 -26.67
C ASP A 53 -9.30 3.33 -25.64
N ALA A 54 -10.19 4.22 -26.11
CA ALA A 54 -11.15 4.91 -25.28
C ALA A 54 -12.41 5.33 -26.06
N ILE A 55 -13.50 5.51 -25.30
CA ILE A 55 -14.73 6.12 -25.75
C ILE A 55 -14.87 7.49 -25.07
N VAL A 56 -15.09 8.52 -25.89
CA VAL A 56 -15.31 9.90 -25.43
C VAL A 56 -16.72 10.32 -25.83
N LEU A 57 -17.54 10.64 -24.84
CA LEU A 57 -18.88 11.17 -25.03
C LEU A 57 -18.83 12.69 -24.91
N ALA A 58 -19.05 13.40 -26.02
CA ALA A 58 -19.01 14.86 -26.06
C ALA A 58 -20.18 15.49 -25.31
N SER A 59 -20.04 16.78 -25.00
CA SER A 59 -21.07 17.53 -24.29
C SER A 59 -22.41 17.46 -25.02
N ASN A 60 -23.46 17.09 -24.28
CA ASN A 60 -24.82 16.86 -24.76
C ASN A 60 -24.98 15.82 -25.88
N ALA A 61 -24.02 14.90 -26.05
CA ALA A 61 -24.18 13.79 -26.99
C ALA A 61 -25.44 12.96 -26.70
N LEU A 62 -25.77 12.73 -25.43
CA LEU A 62 -26.97 11.98 -25.01
C LEU A 62 -28.28 12.76 -25.18
N ASN A 63 -28.24 14.01 -25.65
CA ASN A 63 -29.45 14.73 -26.04
C ASN A 63 -30.05 14.13 -27.33
N ASP A 64 -29.22 13.53 -28.18
CA ASP A 64 -29.68 12.78 -29.35
C ASP A 64 -30.36 11.48 -28.92
N ARG A 65 -31.58 11.25 -29.40
CA ARG A 65 -32.38 10.09 -29.02
C ARG A 65 -31.76 8.77 -29.49
N THR A 66 -31.24 8.72 -30.72
CA THR A 66 -30.65 7.50 -31.27
C THR A 66 -29.39 7.11 -30.52
N ILE A 67 -28.55 8.10 -30.18
CA ILE A 67 -27.35 7.88 -29.34
C ILE A 67 -27.75 7.37 -27.97
N MET A 68 -28.72 8.02 -27.31
CA MET A 68 -29.20 7.61 -25.99
C MET A 68 -29.75 6.18 -26.01
N ASP A 69 -30.67 5.89 -26.92
CA ASP A 69 -31.36 4.59 -26.98
C ASP A 69 -30.35 3.45 -27.29
N THR A 70 -29.29 3.73 -28.05
CA THR A 70 -28.23 2.76 -28.36
C THR A 70 -27.26 2.56 -27.20
N MET A 71 -26.77 3.63 -26.58
CA MET A 71 -25.72 3.55 -25.56
C MET A 71 -26.25 3.15 -24.18
N CYS A 72 -27.54 3.37 -23.90
CA CYS A 72 -28.19 2.92 -22.67
C CYS A 72 -28.81 1.52 -22.79
N ASP A 73 -28.54 0.81 -23.88
CA ASP A 73 -28.93 -0.59 -24.04
C ASP A 73 -28.12 -1.50 -23.11
N GLU A 74 -28.76 -2.53 -22.54
CA GLU A 74 -28.10 -3.45 -21.59
C GLU A 74 -26.92 -4.19 -22.24
N ALA A 75 -27.01 -4.54 -23.52
CA ALA A 75 -25.91 -5.19 -24.21
C ALA A 75 -24.73 -4.22 -24.43
N PHE A 76 -25.01 -2.93 -24.65
CA PHE A 76 -23.94 -1.94 -24.75
C PHE A 76 -23.20 -1.79 -23.41
N ALA A 77 -23.93 -1.70 -22.30
CA ALA A 77 -23.35 -1.57 -20.96
C ALA A 77 -22.50 -2.79 -20.60
N ALA A 78 -22.94 -4.01 -20.94
CA ALA A 78 -22.16 -5.23 -20.75
C ALA A 78 -20.86 -5.23 -21.55
N SER A 79 -20.91 -4.90 -22.85
CA SER A 79 -19.69 -4.81 -23.66
C SER A 79 -18.76 -3.67 -23.19
N LEU A 80 -19.33 -2.59 -22.65
CA LEU A 80 -18.54 -1.50 -22.05
C LEU A 80 -17.86 -1.96 -20.76
N GLU A 81 -18.49 -2.81 -19.96
CA GLU A 81 -17.87 -3.37 -18.76
C GLU A 81 -16.61 -4.17 -19.11
N GLU A 82 -16.69 -5.09 -20.08
CA GLU A 82 -15.53 -5.84 -20.55
C GLU A 82 -14.43 -4.91 -21.08
N PHE A 83 -14.82 -3.92 -21.90
CA PHE A 83 -13.91 -2.89 -22.40
C PHE A 83 -13.17 -2.14 -21.28
N LEU A 84 -13.86 -1.78 -20.19
CA LEU A 84 -13.26 -1.10 -19.04
C LEU A 84 -12.39 -2.04 -18.19
N LEU A 85 -12.77 -3.32 -18.05
CA LEU A 85 -11.99 -4.33 -17.30
C LEU A 85 -10.67 -4.68 -18.00
N GLU A 86 -10.62 -4.59 -19.33
CA GLU A 86 -9.38 -4.67 -20.11
C GLU A 86 -8.45 -3.46 -19.90
N GLY A 87 -8.85 -2.49 -19.07
CA GLY A 87 -8.08 -1.28 -18.82
C GLY A 87 -8.11 -0.31 -19.99
N ARG A 88 -9.25 -0.19 -20.67
CA ARG A 88 -9.53 0.89 -21.63
C ARG A 88 -10.38 1.98 -20.96
N GLY A 89 -10.49 3.16 -21.58
CA GLY A 89 -11.08 4.32 -20.91
C GLY A 89 -12.45 4.78 -21.41
N PHE A 90 -13.21 5.41 -20.52
CA PHE A 90 -14.42 6.15 -20.84
C PHE A 90 -14.35 7.56 -20.27
N LEU A 91 -14.59 8.56 -21.11
CA LEU A 91 -14.65 9.97 -20.71
C LEU A 91 -15.98 10.56 -21.16
N CYS A 92 -16.76 11.09 -20.23
CA CYS A 92 -17.99 11.80 -20.52
C CYS A 92 -17.83 13.27 -20.15
N PHE A 93 -18.01 14.14 -21.14
CA PHE A 93 -18.22 15.56 -20.91
C PHE A 93 -19.67 15.84 -20.51
N HIS A 94 -19.98 17.12 -20.30
CA HIS A 94 -21.22 17.60 -19.71
C HIS A 94 -22.50 17.09 -20.40
N GLN A 95 -23.49 16.56 -19.66
CA GLN A 95 -24.76 16.03 -20.20
C GLN A 95 -26.03 16.73 -19.64
N LEU A 96 -26.23 18.02 -19.95
CA LEU A 96 -27.47 18.74 -19.58
C LEU A 96 -28.74 18.12 -20.19
N GLY A 97 -28.65 17.66 -21.44
CA GLY A 97 -29.79 17.02 -22.11
C GLY A 97 -30.28 15.75 -21.38
N LEU A 98 -29.38 15.00 -20.75
CA LEU A 98 -29.72 13.88 -19.88
C LEU A 98 -30.35 14.38 -18.56
N ALA A 99 -29.74 15.39 -17.92
CA ALA A 99 -30.22 15.96 -16.65
C ALA A 99 -31.67 16.48 -16.71
N MET A 100 -32.12 16.95 -17.88
CA MET A 100 -33.48 17.47 -18.08
C MET A 100 -34.56 16.38 -18.25
N ARG A 101 -34.20 15.10 -18.32
CA ARG A 101 -35.14 13.98 -18.49
C ARG A 101 -35.75 13.54 -17.15
N LYS A 102 -36.81 12.73 -17.20
CA LYS A 102 -37.43 12.14 -16.00
C LYS A 102 -36.61 10.92 -15.54
N GLY A 103 -36.25 10.88 -14.26
CA GLY A 103 -35.47 9.80 -13.66
C GLY A 103 -34.08 9.61 -14.30
N PRO A 104 -33.28 10.68 -14.49
CA PRO A 104 -32.04 10.58 -15.24
C PRO A 104 -30.99 9.79 -14.44
N CYS A 105 -30.28 8.90 -15.14
CA CYS A 105 -29.16 8.13 -14.61
C CYS A 105 -28.17 7.86 -15.75
N MET A 106 -26.89 7.66 -15.40
CA MET A 106 -25.83 7.43 -16.37
C MET A 106 -25.74 5.96 -16.79
N ARG A 107 -26.86 5.38 -17.24
CA ARG A 107 -27.00 3.95 -17.65
C ARG A 107 -26.14 3.51 -18.83
N VAL A 108 -25.45 4.46 -19.48
CA VAL A 108 -24.38 4.12 -20.41
C VAL A 108 -23.28 3.32 -19.71
N LEU A 109 -23.04 3.60 -18.43
CA LEU A 109 -22.07 2.87 -17.61
C LEU A 109 -22.72 1.63 -16.97
N PRO A 110 -21.94 0.54 -16.79
CA PRO A 110 -22.41 -0.65 -16.08
C PRO A 110 -22.61 -0.39 -14.58
N ASP A 111 -23.41 -1.21 -13.93
CA ASP A 111 -23.61 -1.14 -12.48
C ASP A 111 -22.33 -1.57 -11.72
N PRO A 112 -22.03 -0.97 -10.56
CA PRO A 112 -22.74 0.12 -9.89
C PRO A 112 -22.39 1.53 -10.43
N LEU A 113 -21.50 1.66 -11.43
CA LEU A 113 -21.03 2.96 -11.91
C LEU A 113 -22.14 3.81 -12.55
N GLY A 114 -23.16 3.18 -13.14
CA GLY A 114 -24.26 3.85 -13.83
C GLY A 114 -25.32 4.52 -12.94
N ASP A 115 -25.30 4.27 -11.63
CA ASP A 115 -26.31 4.78 -10.69
C ASP A 115 -26.24 6.30 -10.46
N VAL A 116 -25.12 6.92 -10.83
CA VAL A 116 -24.92 8.38 -10.71
C VAL A 116 -25.96 9.15 -11.52
N ARG A 117 -26.53 10.20 -10.91
CA ARG A 117 -27.61 10.99 -11.51
C ARG A 117 -27.18 12.41 -11.84
N PRO A 118 -27.42 12.89 -13.07
CA PRO A 118 -27.24 14.30 -13.37
C PRO A 118 -28.46 15.11 -12.92
N VAL A 119 -28.22 16.21 -12.19
CA VAL A 119 -29.26 17.10 -11.67
C VAL A 119 -29.05 18.51 -12.21
N VAL A 120 -30.11 19.09 -12.78
CA VAL A 120 -30.06 20.45 -13.34
C VAL A 120 -29.84 21.48 -12.23
N ARG A 121 -28.93 22.43 -12.48
CA ARG A 121 -28.71 23.56 -11.58
C ARG A 121 -30.00 24.41 -11.47
N PRO A 122 -30.42 24.82 -10.26
CA PRO A 122 -31.60 25.66 -10.09
C PRO A 122 -31.54 26.96 -10.91
N ALA A 123 -32.59 27.27 -11.67
CA ALA A 123 -32.65 28.46 -12.53
C ALA A 123 -32.61 29.80 -11.75
N THR A 124 -32.83 29.76 -10.45
CA THR A 124 -32.75 30.93 -9.55
C THR A 124 -31.31 31.35 -9.24
N GLU A 125 -30.32 30.53 -9.60
CA GLU A 125 -28.92 30.79 -9.32
C GLU A 125 -28.18 31.37 -10.54
N PRO A 126 -27.22 32.28 -10.34
CA PRO A 126 -26.42 32.80 -11.44
C PRO A 126 -25.51 31.70 -12.02
N LEU A 127 -25.56 31.50 -13.34
CA LEU A 127 -24.72 30.52 -14.04
C LEU A 127 -23.21 30.77 -13.86
N THR A 128 -22.82 32.02 -13.62
CA THR A 128 -21.42 32.41 -13.38
C THR A 128 -21.01 32.31 -11.90
N GLY A 129 -21.93 31.93 -11.01
CA GLY A 129 -21.63 31.73 -9.59
C GLY A 129 -21.18 30.29 -9.30
N GLY A 130 -20.35 30.13 -8.28
CA GLY A 130 -19.85 28.85 -7.81
C GLY A 130 -18.46 29.01 -7.19
N ARG A 131 -18.08 28.14 -6.26
CA ARG A 131 -16.73 28.07 -5.73
C ARG A 131 -16.20 26.66 -5.97
N LEU A 132 -15.43 26.51 -7.06
CA LEU A 132 -14.85 25.23 -7.45
C LEU A 132 -13.68 24.91 -6.54
N GLU A 133 -13.77 23.81 -5.80
CA GLU A 133 -12.70 23.31 -4.96
C GLU A 133 -12.58 21.79 -5.11
N PRO A 134 -11.36 21.25 -5.05
CA PRO A 134 -11.19 19.83 -4.83
C PRO A 134 -11.67 19.52 -3.40
N PRO A 135 -12.40 18.43 -3.17
CA PRO A 135 -12.70 17.98 -1.81
C PRO A 135 -11.41 17.85 -0.99
N ALA A 136 -11.49 18.13 0.31
CA ALA A 136 -10.31 18.16 1.18
C ALA A 136 -9.49 16.86 1.05
N GLY A 137 -8.29 16.95 0.46
CA GLY A 137 -7.37 15.83 0.29
C GLY A 137 -7.42 15.10 -1.05
N ALA A 138 -8.26 15.51 -2.01
CA ALA A 138 -8.27 14.91 -3.35
C ALA A 138 -6.91 15.16 -4.06
N ARG A 139 -6.17 14.08 -4.29
CA ARG A 139 -4.88 14.05 -5.01
C ARG A 139 -4.94 13.02 -6.13
N HIS A 140 -5.90 13.18 -7.04
CA HIS A 140 -6.04 12.31 -8.19
C HIS A 140 -5.14 12.78 -9.33
N VAL A 141 -4.52 11.85 -10.06
CA VAL A 141 -3.56 12.12 -11.13
C VAL A 141 -4.12 13.05 -12.22
N THR A 142 -5.43 12.99 -12.50
CA THR A 142 -6.11 13.86 -13.48
C THR A 142 -6.12 15.35 -13.11
N LEU A 143 -5.84 15.72 -11.87
CA LEU A 143 -5.68 17.13 -11.47
C LEU A 143 -4.23 17.59 -11.48
N LEU A 144 -3.29 16.66 -11.64
CA LEU A 144 -1.85 16.90 -11.46
C LEU A 144 -1.06 16.69 -12.76
N TYR A 145 -1.54 15.84 -13.67
CA TYR A 145 -0.78 15.39 -14.82
C TYR A 145 -1.58 15.41 -16.14
N PRO A 146 -1.00 15.90 -17.26
CA PRO A 146 0.34 16.50 -17.36
C PRO A 146 0.44 17.93 -16.82
N ASN A 147 -0.68 18.62 -16.62
CA ASN A 147 -0.70 19.99 -16.15
C ASN A 147 -1.30 20.07 -14.74
N PRO A 148 -0.68 20.74 -13.77
CA PRO A 148 -1.32 21.00 -12.49
C PRO A 148 -2.52 21.93 -12.68
N ILE A 149 -3.69 21.51 -12.23
CA ILE A 149 -4.95 22.22 -12.45
C ILE A 149 -5.28 23.11 -11.26
N ASP A 150 -5.34 24.43 -11.51
CA ASP A 150 -5.89 25.42 -10.58
C ASP A 150 -7.40 25.60 -10.81
N GLN A 151 -8.21 25.30 -9.79
CA GLN A 151 -9.66 25.41 -9.86
C GLN A 151 -10.15 26.86 -9.96
N ARG A 152 -9.36 27.84 -9.50
CA ARG A 152 -9.66 29.25 -9.74
C ARG A 152 -9.51 29.59 -11.22
N GLY A 153 -8.43 29.09 -11.83
CA GLY A 153 -8.21 29.19 -13.28
C GLY A 153 -9.36 28.62 -14.11
N ILE A 154 -9.95 27.48 -13.69
CA ILE A 154 -11.17 26.95 -14.31
C ILE A 154 -12.31 27.96 -14.22
N THR A 155 -12.58 28.48 -13.02
CA THR A 155 -13.71 29.41 -12.78
C THR A 155 -13.56 30.68 -13.63
N ASP A 156 -12.36 31.26 -13.68
CA ASP A 156 -12.06 32.46 -14.46
C ASP A 156 -12.18 32.20 -15.96
N TRP A 157 -11.73 31.04 -16.44
CA TRP A 157 -11.86 30.63 -17.84
C TRP A 157 -13.33 30.46 -18.24
N CYS A 158 -14.11 29.73 -17.43
CA CYS A 158 -15.53 29.51 -17.69
C CYS A 158 -16.35 30.81 -17.66
N ALA A 159 -15.91 31.81 -16.88
CA ALA A 159 -16.55 33.12 -16.79
C ALA A 159 -16.20 34.07 -17.95
N ALA A 160 -15.24 33.72 -18.81
CA ALA A 160 -14.73 34.61 -19.84
C ALA A 160 -15.79 34.93 -20.94
N PRO A 161 -15.85 36.16 -21.48
CA PRO A 161 -16.92 36.58 -22.40
C PRO A 161 -16.99 35.85 -23.74
N HIS A 162 -15.90 35.19 -24.15
CA HIS A 162 -15.80 34.46 -25.43
C HIS A 162 -16.31 33.02 -25.33
N ASN A 163 -16.63 32.55 -24.11
CA ASN A 163 -17.11 31.20 -23.85
C ASN A 163 -18.63 31.16 -23.67
N PRO A 164 -19.28 30.01 -23.92
CA PRO A 164 -20.66 29.78 -23.50
C PRO A 164 -20.84 30.15 -22.01
N ARG A 165 -21.77 31.07 -21.73
CA ARG A 165 -21.94 31.72 -20.42
C ARG A 165 -22.35 30.74 -19.32
N GLY A 166 -21.42 30.38 -18.43
CA GLY A 166 -21.71 29.63 -17.21
C GLY A 166 -20.55 28.77 -16.75
N VAL A 167 -20.42 28.55 -15.44
CA VAL A 167 -19.43 27.62 -14.88
C VAL A 167 -19.90 26.17 -15.06
N TYR A 168 -21.18 25.90 -14.77
CA TYR A 168 -21.83 24.62 -14.97
C TYR A 168 -23.36 24.79 -15.04
N TRP A 169 -24.04 23.83 -15.69
CA TRP A 169 -25.51 23.82 -15.84
C TRP A 169 -26.20 22.63 -15.16
N HIS A 170 -25.44 21.58 -14.84
CA HIS A 170 -25.89 20.44 -14.04
C HIS A 170 -24.74 19.98 -13.16
N TYR A 171 -25.02 19.09 -12.22
CA TYR A 171 -24.03 18.46 -11.35
C TYR A 171 -24.39 16.97 -11.19
N TRP A 172 -23.45 16.18 -10.70
CA TRP A 172 -23.67 14.76 -10.41
C TRP A 172 -24.14 14.59 -8.97
N ASP A 173 -25.14 13.75 -8.77
CA ASP A 173 -25.75 13.40 -7.49
C ASP A 173 -25.83 11.87 -7.36
N ASP A 174 -26.20 11.37 -6.18
CA ASP A 174 -26.22 9.93 -5.88
C ASP A 174 -24.88 9.23 -6.16
N VAL A 175 -23.76 9.89 -5.83
CA VAL A 175 -22.40 9.39 -6.07
C VAL A 175 -21.98 8.43 -4.96
N ASP A 176 -21.76 7.16 -5.32
CA ASP A 176 -21.16 6.18 -4.40
C ASP A 176 -19.63 6.38 -4.29
N LEU A 177 -19.18 6.85 -3.13
CA LEU A 177 -17.75 7.06 -2.82
C LEU A 177 -16.96 5.76 -2.63
N THR A 178 -17.60 4.59 -2.71
CA THR A 178 -16.89 3.31 -2.77
C THR A 178 -16.22 3.11 -4.13
N ASP A 179 -16.85 3.55 -5.22
CA ASP A 179 -16.35 3.40 -6.60
C ASP A 179 -15.74 4.67 -7.18
N TRP A 180 -16.21 5.84 -6.72
CA TRP A 180 -15.87 7.14 -7.29
C TRP A 180 -15.01 8.00 -6.36
N ASP A 181 -14.04 8.70 -6.95
CA ASP A 181 -13.36 9.85 -6.36
C ASP A 181 -13.96 11.15 -6.93
N VAL A 182 -14.38 12.04 -6.02
CA VAL A 182 -14.82 13.39 -6.38
C VAL A 182 -13.59 14.29 -6.54
N LEU A 183 -13.41 14.81 -7.75
CA LEU A 183 -12.21 15.58 -8.11
C LEU A 183 -12.44 17.09 -7.98
N VAL A 184 -13.60 17.57 -8.42
CA VAL A 184 -14.01 18.97 -8.33
C VAL A 184 -15.45 19.03 -7.88
N ALA A 185 -15.73 19.88 -6.89
CA ALA A 185 -17.06 20.17 -6.42
C ALA A 185 -17.27 21.69 -6.25
N ASP A 186 -18.52 22.13 -6.34
CA ASP A 186 -18.92 23.49 -5.94
C ASP A 186 -19.26 23.51 -4.45
N THR A 187 -18.42 24.14 -3.64
CA THR A 187 -18.56 24.23 -2.16
C THR A 187 -19.35 25.46 -1.70
N SER A 188 -19.82 26.30 -2.63
CA SER A 188 -20.52 27.56 -2.29
C SER A 188 -21.98 27.37 -1.87
N VAL A 189 -22.52 26.17 -2.02
CA VAL A 189 -23.95 25.90 -1.86
C VAL A 189 -24.28 25.45 -0.43
N ALA A 190 -25.28 26.10 0.19
CA ALA A 190 -25.68 25.84 1.57
C ALA A 190 -26.25 24.43 1.80
N SER A 191 -26.80 23.78 0.77
CA SER A 191 -27.33 22.42 0.83
C SER A 191 -26.26 21.32 0.82
N GLY A 192 -24.98 21.69 0.68
CA GLY A 192 -23.86 20.76 0.55
C GLY A 192 -23.11 20.91 -0.78
N PRO A 193 -21.89 20.35 -0.88
CA PRO A 193 -21.08 20.45 -2.08
C PRO A 193 -21.75 19.74 -3.26
N ARG A 194 -21.70 20.36 -4.45
CA ARG A 194 -22.21 19.74 -5.70
C ARG A 194 -21.06 19.15 -6.49
N THR A 195 -21.14 17.87 -6.83
CA THR A 195 -20.09 17.18 -7.58
C THR A 195 -20.09 17.59 -9.05
N LEU A 196 -18.92 17.98 -9.56
CA LEU A 196 -18.77 18.46 -10.95
C LEU A 196 -17.81 17.63 -11.77
N LEU A 197 -16.81 17.01 -11.16
CA LEU A 197 -15.88 16.12 -11.85
C LEU A 197 -15.66 14.88 -11.00
N LEU A 198 -15.86 13.72 -11.61
CA LEU A 198 -15.72 12.40 -11.02
C LEU A 198 -14.70 11.59 -11.82
N ALA A 199 -13.94 10.76 -11.11
CA ALA A 199 -13.20 9.66 -11.72
C ALA A 199 -13.41 8.39 -10.90
N THR A 200 -13.38 7.23 -11.54
CA THR A 200 -13.24 5.97 -10.80
C THR A 200 -11.97 5.98 -9.98
N LYS A 201 -12.00 5.34 -8.81
CA LYS A 201 -10.87 5.31 -7.89
C LYS A 201 -9.56 4.92 -8.54
N GLU A 202 -8.47 5.48 -8.03
CA GLU A 202 -7.13 5.10 -8.47
C GLU A 202 -6.79 3.61 -8.21
N SER A 203 -7.49 2.91 -7.33
CA SER A 203 -7.32 1.46 -7.16
C SER A 203 -8.13 0.62 -8.15
N SER A 204 -8.99 1.23 -8.97
CA SER A 204 -9.83 0.52 -9.93
C SER A 204 -9.12 0.32 -11.27
N ASN A 205 -9.32 -0.86 -11.88
CA ASN A 205 -8.92 -1.13 -13.26
C ASN A 205 -9.78 -0.38 -14.29
N ARG A 206 -11.02 -0.03 -13.91
CA ARG A 206 -11.94 0.73 -14.76
C ARG A 206 -11.49 2.18 -14.80
N ARG A 207 -11.23 2.74 -15.98
CA ARG A 207 -10.86 4.16 -16.14
C ARG A 207 -12.04 4.97 -16.67
N VAL A 208 -12.84 5.50 -15.76
CA VAL A 208 -14.03 6.28 -16.12
C VAL A 208 -13.92 7.68 -15.54
N VAL A 209 -14.22 8.69 -16.34
CA VAL A 209 -14.29 10.09 -15.91
C VAL A 209 -15.62 10.69 -16.35
N LEU A 210 -16.34 11.32 -15.42
CA LEU A 210 -17.56 12.06 -15.68
C LEU A 210 -17.38 13.53 -15.32
N SER A 211 -17.59 14.41 -16.28
CA SER A 211 -17.50 15.86 -16.10
C SER A 211 -18.87 16.49 -16.34
N ALA A 212 -19.36 17.23 -15.34
CA ALA A 212 -20.45 18.17 -15.50
C ALA A 212 -19.95 19.56 -15.94
N LEU A 213 -18.63 19.77 -15.95
CA LEU A 213 -18.01 20.95 -16.54
C LEU A 213 -18.00 20.81 -18.08
N PRO A 214 -18.39 21.87 -18.82
CA PRO A 214 -18.46 21.90 -20.28
C PRO A 214 -17.08 22.10 -20.94
N ILE A 215 -16.12 21.26 -20.57
CA ILE A 215 -14.69 21.44 -20.87
C ILE A 215 -14.41 21.51 -22.38
N ASP A 216 -15.08 20.66 -23.16
CA ASP A 216 -14.97 20.60 -24.62
C ASP A 216 -15.61 21.81 -25.30
N TRP A 217 -16.78 22.25 -24.84
CA TRP A 217 -17.46 23.44 -25.38
C TRP A 217 -16.75 24.75 -25.04
N GLN A 218 -16.15 24.85 -23.85
CA GLN A 218 -15.43 26.05 -23.41
C GLN A 218 -13.94 26.01 -23.73
N GLY A 219 -13.43 24.90 -24.27
CA GLY A 219 -12.04 24.78 -24.71
C GLY A 219 -11.01 24.93 -23.59
N TYR A 220 -11.29 24.45 -22.37
CA TYR A 220 -10.31 24.50 -21.29
C TYR A 220 -9.24 23.41 -21.48
N HIS A 221 -8.19 23.76 -22.22
CA HIS A 221 -7.23 22.81 -22.78
C HIS A 221 -6.42 22.00 -21.76
N ASP A 222 -6.10 22.58 -20.60
CA ASP A 222 -5.25 21.93 -19.60
C ASP A 222 -5.97 20.77 -18.92
N LEU A 223 -7.18 21.00 -18.39
CA LEU A 223 -7.98 19.90 -17.83
C LEU A 223 -8.36 18.91 -18.92
N ALA A 224 -8.71 19.36 -20.12
CA ALA A 224 -8.94 18.46 -21.25
C ALA A 224 -7.70 17.60 -21.57
N ALA A 225 -6.48 18.10 -21.32
CA ALA A 225 -5.24 17.32 -21.42
C ALA A 225 -5.23 16.17 -20.45
N ASN A 226 -5.37 16.49 -19.18
CA ASN A 226 -5.29 15.51 -18.13
C ASN A 226 -6.37 14.43 -18.26
N LEU A 227 -7.61 14.85 -18.55
CA LEU A 227 -8.74 13.91 -18.69
C LEU A 227 -8.56 12.99 -19.90
N LEU A 228 -8.13 13.53 -21.04
CA LEU A 228 -7.91 12.72 -22.24
C LEU A 228 -6.73 11.77 -22.08
N ILE A 229 -5.61 12.20 -21.50
CA ILE A 229 -4.47 11.31 -21.24
C ILE A 229 -4.87 10.18 -20.31
N TYR A 230 -5.55 10.48 -19.20
CA TYR A 230 -5.99 9.47 -18.25
C TYR A 230 -6.96 8.44 -18.87
N ALA A 231 -7.93 8.91 -19.66
CA ALA A 231 -8.89 8.01 -20.29
C ALA A 231 -8.25 7.20 -21.44
N VAL A 232 -7.56 7.89 -22.36
CA VAL A 232 -7.08 7.31 -23.62
C VAL A 232 -5.80 6.50 -23.45
N GLU A 233 -4.81 7.05 -22.76
CA GLU A 233 -3.48 6.44 -22.61
C GLU A 233 -3.41 5.62 -21.31
N GLY A 234 -4.05 6.11 -20.25
CA GLY A 234 -4.06 5.50 -18.94
C GLY A 234 -3.22 6.29 -17.94
N ARG A 235 -2.81 5.63 -16.85
CA ARG A 235 -1.93 6.25 -15.86
C ARG A 235 -0.49 6.15 -16.32
N HIS A 236 0.17 7.30 -16.44
CA HIS A 236 1.59 7.40 -16.73
C HIS A 236 2.38 7.20 -15.44
N ASP A 237 2.21 6.04 -14.81
CA ASP A 237 2.94 5.62 -13.60
C ASP A 237 4.45 5.47 -13.84
N THR A 238 4.85 5.34 -15.10
CA THR A 238 6.24 5.15 -15.52
C THR A 238 6.79 6.40 -16.21
N ALA A 239 7.83 7.00 -15.62
CA ALA A 239 8.67 7.99 -16.26
C ALA A 239 9.86 7.33 -16.94
N VAL A 240 10.26 7.83 -18.11
CA VAL A 240 11.44 7.42 -18.84
C VAL A 240 12.32 8.65 -19.03
N VAL A 241 13.57 8.56 -18.62
CA VAL A 241 14.60 9.56 -18.88
C VAL A 241 15.38 9.10 -20.10
N ALA A 242 15.34 9.91 -21.17
CA ALA A 242 16.00 9.61 -22.43
C ALA A 242 16.61 10.90 -23.02
N ASP A 243 17.76 10.79 -23.66
CA ASP A 243 18.38 11.89 -24.40
C ASP A 243 18.01 11.72 -25.88
N ALA A 244 17.34 12.71 -26.48
CA ALA A 244 16.92 12.62 -27.88
C ALA A 244 18.09 12.41 -28.87
N ALA A 245 19.31 12.78 -28.49
CA ALA A 245 20.53 12.60 -29.26
C ALA A 245 21.16 11.20 -29.10
N ARG A 246 20.85 10.48 -28.00
CA ARG A 246 21.29 9.10 -27.76
C ARG A 246 20.13 8.15 -28.04
N LYS A 247 20.37 7.09 -28.82
CA LYS A 247 19.34 6.07 -29.08
C LYS A 247 19.97 4.68 -29.06
N PRO A 248 20.30 4.14 -27.88
CA PRO A 248 20.74 2.76 -27.76
C PRO A 248 19.66 1.84 -28.35
N VAL A 249 20.08 0.87 -29.17
CA VAL A 249 19.15 -0.04 -29.86
C VAL A 249 18.32 -0.87 -28.86
N SER A 250 18.96 -1.35 -27.79
CA SER A 250 18.30 -2.12 -26.72
C SER A 250 17.27 -1.29 -25.94
N PHE A 251 17.58 -0.02 -25.67
CA PHE A 251 16.66 0.89 -25.00
C PHE A 251 15.49 1.29 -25.89
N SER A 252 15.76 1.54 -27.18
CA SER A 252 14.71 1.78 -28.18
C SER A 252 13.77 0.58 -28.29
N TYR A 253 14.32 -0.64 -28.31
CA TYR A 253 13.54 -1.88 -28.31
C TYR A 253 12.67 -2.04 -27.06
N LEU A 254 13.16 -1.66 -25.87
CA LEU A 254 12.36 -1.64 -24.64
C LEU A 254 11.17 -0.66 -24.78
N LEU A 255 11.43 0.58 -25.21
CA LEU A 255 10.38 1.59 -25.37
C LEU A 255 9.35 1.19 -26.44
N ASP A 256 9.80 0.59 -27.54
CA ASP A 256 8.92 0.09 -28.59
C ASP A 256 8.10 -1.11 -28.09
N SER A 257 8.70 -2.02 -27.33
CA SER A 257 7.97 -3.12 -26.68
C SER A 257 6.92 -2.62 -25.69
N MET A 258 7.24 -1.59 -24.90
CA MET A 258 6.27 -0.96 -23.99
C MET A 258 5.11 -0.32 -24.76
N ARG A 259 5.40 0.35 -25.90
CA ARG A 259 4.36 0.91 -26.78
C ARG A 259 3.48 -0.16 -27.40
N ASP A 260 4.07 -1.25 -27.88
CA ASP A 260 3.36 -2.37 -28.49
C ASP A 260 2.42 -3.05 -27.49
N GLN A 261 2.86 -3.17 -26.23
CA GLN A 261 2.04 -3.67 -25.12
C GLN A 261 1.10 -2.63 -24.50
N ARG A 262 1.06 -1.41 -25.03
CA ARG A 262 0.24 -0.29 -24.52
C ARG A 262 0.47 0.02 -23.04
N LEU A 263 1.72 -0.11 -22.59
CA LEU A 263 2.15 0.43 -21.31
C LEU A 263 2.28 1.94 -21.44
N ALA A 264 1.56 2.68 -20.61
CA ALA A 264 1.59 4.13 -20.65
C ALA A 264 2.82 4.63 -19.90
N PHE A 265 3.64 5.42 -20.58
CA PHE A 265 4.82 6.03 -19.98
C PHE A 265 5.03 7.42 -20.55
N ARG A 266 5.73 8.28 -19.81
CA ARG A 266 6.18 9.58 -20.28
C ARG A 266 7.69 9.59 -20.43
N ALA A 267 8.17 9.84 -21.64
CA ALA A 267 9.56 10.19 -21.86
C ALA A 267 9.81 11.67 -21.50
N TYR A 268 10.88 11.91 -20.76
CA TYR A 268 11.38 13.22 -20.34
C TYR A 268 12.76 13.43 -20.93
N ASP A 269 12.94 14.57 -21.60
CA ASP A 269 14.25 15.04 -22.01
C ASP A 269 14.97 15.73 -20.85
N LEU A 270 16.15 15.26 -20.46
CA LEU A 270 16.91 15.88 -19.34
C LEU A 270 17.28 17.34 -19.61
N GLY A 271 17.51 17.70 -20.88
CA GLY A 271 17.94 19.06 -21.22
C GLY A 271 16.86 20.11 -20.93
N SER A 272 15.60 19.79 -21.24
CA SER A 272 14.49 20.75 -21.19
C SER A 272 13.42 20.45 -20.14
N GLU A 273 13.28 19.21 -19.69
CA GLU A 273 12.17 18.75 -18.85
C GLU A 273 12.60 18.20 -17.48
N ALA A 274 13.87 18.32 -17.07
CA ALA A 274 14.35 17.79 -15.79
C ALA A 274 13.62 18.37 -14.56
N ASP A 275 13.30 19.66 -14.57
CA ASP A 275 12.55 20.30 -13.47
C ASP A 275 11.11 19.79 -13.39
N ALA A 276 10.46 19.61 -14.56
CA ALA A 276 9.11 19.05 -14.64
C ALA A 276 9.10 17.60 -14.15
N LEU A 277 10.09 16.79 -14.53
CA LEU A 277 10.25 15.44 -13.99
C LEU A 277 10.41 15.46 -12.47
N ALA A 278 11.28 16.32 -11.92
CA ALA A 278 11.46 16.43 -10.48
C ALA A 278 10.16 16.80 -9.74
N GLU A 279 9.36 17.71 -10.30
CA GLU A 279 8.05 18.08 -9.75
C GLU A 279 7.04 16.93 -9.81
N HIS A 280 6.99 16.19 -10.93
CA HIS A 280 6.09 15.05 -11.07
C HIS A 280 6.46 13.88 -10.14
N LEU A 281 7.76 13.60 -9.98
CA LEU A 281 8.27 12.61 -9.03
C LEU A 281 7.96 13.03 -7.58
N GLY A 282 8.21 14.29 -7.22
CA GLY A 282 7.90 14.81 -5.89
C GLY A 282 6.40 14.82 -5.55
N SER A 283 5.55 14.92 -6.56
CA SER A 283 4.08 14.85 -6.42
C SER A 283 3.53 13.42 -6.36
N GLY A 284 4.37 12.41 -6.65
CA GLY A 284 4.00 10.99 -6.66
C GLY A 284 3.17 10.57 -7.87
N ILE A 285 3.31 11.27 -9.00
CA ILE A 285 2.63 10.91 -10.26
C ILE A 285 3.22 9.62 -10.85
N HIS A 286 4.55 9.48 -10.80
CA HIS A 286 5.24 8.28 -11.27
C HIS A 286 5.65 7.42 -10.08
N SER A 287 5.34 6.12 -10.16
CA SER A 287 5.82 5.10 -9.23
C SER A 287 7.06 4.38 -9.77
N SER A 288 7.36 4.51 -11.07
CA SER A 288 8.52 3.91 -11.74
C SER A 288 9.28 4.95 -12.58
N LEU A 289 10.59 4.85 -12.60
CA LEU A 289 11.52 5.68 -13.37
C LEU A 289 12.48 4.78 -14.12
N ILE A 290 12.60 4.93 -15.43
CA ILE A 290 13.53 4.18 -16.28
C ILE A 290 14.57 5.17 -16.80
N ILE A 291 15.86 4.93 -16.57
CA ILE A 291 16.94 5.82 -16.97
C ILE A 291 17.74 5.19 -18.11
N GLU A 292 17.80 5.88 -19.25
CA GLU A 292 18.60 5.45 -20.40
C GLU A 292 20.08 5.20 -20.03
N PRO A 293 20.72 4.15 -20.59
CA PRO A 293 22.14 3.89 -20.36
C PRO A 293 23.03 5.13 -20.53
N GLY A 294 23.83 5.43 -19.51
CA GLY A 294 24.81 6.51 -19.54
C GLY A 294 24.30 7.88 -19.10
N LEU A 295 23.00 8.03 -18.82
CA LEU A 295 22.43 9.29 -18.31
C LEU A 295 22.40 9.41 -16.78
N ALA A 296 22.55 8.31 -16.05
CA ALA A 296 22.50 8.33 -14.58
C ALA A 296 23.55 9.26 -13.94
N GLY A 297 24.73 9.35 -14.53
CA GLY A 297 25.79 10.27 -14.09
C GLY A 297 25.63 11.72 -14.57
N GLU A 298 24.59 11.99 -15.38
CA GLU A 298 24.31 13.31 -15.98
C GLU A 298 23.04 13.94 -15.36
N LEU A 299 22.45 13.32 -14.33
CA LEU A 299 21.26 13.84 -13.66
C LEU A 299 21.57 15.15 -12.90
N PRO A 300 20.71 16.18 -13.02
CA PRO A 300 20.84 17.39 -12.21
C PRO A 300 20.67 17.09 -10.71
N GLU A 301 21.42 17.81 -9.86
CA GLU A 301 21.45 17.62 -8.40
C GLU A 301 20.06 17.67 -7.74
N ARG A 302 19.19 18.57 -8.19
CA ARG A 302 17.80 18.66 -7.71
C ARG A 302 17.01 17.37 -8.01
N LEU A 303 17.12 16.86 -9.23
CA LEU A 303 16.44 15.65 -9.66
C LEU A 303 16.99 14.43 -8.92
N GLU A 304 18.31 14.32 -8.77
CA GLU A 304 18.97 13.28 -7.98
C GLU A 304 18.49 13.31 -6.51
N THR A 305 18.35 14.50 -5.92
CA THR A 305 17.82 14.66 -4.57
C THR A 305 16.38 14.17 -4.46
N VAL A 306 15.50 14.55 -5.39
CA VAL A 306 14.10 14.11 -5.39
C VAL A 306 14.00 12.60 -5.60
N ILE A 307 14.77 12.04 -6.55
CA ILE A 307 14.83 10.60 -6.78
C ILE A 307 15.29 9.91 -5.50
N THR A 308 16.39 10.35 -4.88
CA THR A 308 16.92 9.77 -3.65
C THR A 308 15.93 9.85 -2.50
N GLN A 309 15.19 10.96 -2.36
CA GLN A 309 14.16 11.10 -1.33
C GLN A 309 12.96 10.17 -1.60
N ALA A 310 12.47 10.12 -2.83
CA ALA A 310 11.36 9.25 -3.21
C ALA A 310 11.74 7.77 -3.07
N VAL A 311 12.98 7.41 -3.47
CA VAL A 311 13.66 6.12 -3.29
C VAL A 311 14.07 5.84 -1.83
N GLY A 312 14.11 6.84 -0.97
CA GLY A 312 14.22 6.64 0.47
C GLY A 312 12.88 6.31 1.12
N ALA A 313 11.78 6.82 0.56
CA ALA A 313 10.50 6.96 1.25
C ALA A 313 9.42 5.90 0.93
N GLY A 314 9.51 5.19 -0.19
CA GLY A 314 8.55 4.12 -0.53
C GLY A 314 8.02 4.20 -1.96
N TYR A 315 8.26 5.31 -2.64
CA TYR A 315 7.31 5.80 -3.62
C TYR A 315 7.79 5.75 -5.08
N LEU A 316 9.06 5.45 -5.35
CA LEU A 316 9.62 5.53 -6.70
C LEU A 316 10.63 4.42 -6.98
N ARG A 317 10.33 3.50 -7.89
CA ARG A 317 11.26 2.46 -8.34
C ARG A 317 12.09 3.01 -9.49
N VAL A 318 13.42 2.93 -9.42
CA VAL A 318 14.30 3.35 -10.52
C VAL A 318 14.89 2.13 -11.18
N LEU A 319 14.85 2.08 -12.51
CA LEU A 319 15.50 1.11 -13.40
C LEU A 319 16.61 1.86 -14.14
N ASP A 320 17.85 1.68 -13.71
CA ASP A 320 19.03 2.29 -14.35
C ASP A 320 19.82 1.26 -15.15
N PHE A 321 20.12 1.61 -16.41
CA PHE A 321 20.86 0.78 -17.36
C PHE A 321 22.31 1.28 -17.63
N ALA A 322 22.88 2.13 -16.75
CA ALA A 322 24.19 2.76 -16.96
C ALA A 322 25.31 1.87 -17.56
N ASP A 323 25.89 2.34 -18.67
CA ASP A 323 27.10 1.77 -19.29
C ASP A 323 28.33 2.07 -18.41
N ARG A 324 29.02 1.02 -17.95
CA ARG A 324 30.34 1.18 -17.31
C ARG A 324 31.41 1.52 -18.40
N ARG A 325 32.65 1.92 -18.08
CA ARG A 325 33.78 2.18 -19.02
C ARG A 325 34.91 1.10 -18.98
N PRO A 326 35.83 1.03 -19.97
CA PRO A 326 36.48 -0.21 -20.42
C PRO A 326 37.29 -1.03 -19.41
N GLY A 327 36.86 -2.30 -19.30
CA GLY A 327 37.47 -3.47 -18.64
C GLY A 327 36.45 -4.63 -18.51
N HIS A 328 35.51 -4.73 -19.47
CA HIS A 328 34.10 -4.96 -19.15
C HIS A 328 33.61 -6.41 -19.04
N ARG A 329 33.06 -6.74 -17.87
CA ARG A 329 32.07 -7.80 -17.62
C ARG A 329 30.72 -7.10 -17.40
N ILE A 330 29.72 -7.45 -18.20
CA ILE A 330 28.35 -6.88 -18.22
C ILE A 330 27.74 -6.81 -16.80
N ARG A 331 26.99 -5.73 -16.47
CA ARG A 331 25.89 -5.75 -15.47
C ARG A 331 24.86 -4.62 -15.68
N PRO A 332 23.71 -4.87 -16.32
CA PRO A 332 22.52 -4.05 -16.20
C PRO A 332 21.50 -4.67 -15.23
N LEU A 333 21.39 -4.09 -14.03
CA LEU A 333 20.13 -3.87 -13.32
C LEU A 333 20.44 -3.15 -12.01
N SER A 334 19.90 -1.95 -11.80
CA SER A 334 19.67 -1.45 -10.44
C SER A 334 18.19 -1.10 -10.37
N VAL A 335 17.36 -2.01 -9.82
CA VAL A 335 16.03 -1.65 -9.33
C VAL A 335 16.25 -0.95 -8.00
N LEU A 336 16.46 0.36 -8.01
CA LEU A 336 16.41 1.13 -6.77
C LEU A 336 14.93 1.33 -6.43
N SER A 337 14.33 0.32 -5.81
CA SER A 337 13.05 0.51 -5.12
C SER A 337 13.33 1.05 -3.72
N PRO A 338 12.64 2.11 -3.29
CA PRO A 338 12.37 2.33 -1.89
C PRO A 338 11.43 1.21 -1.47
N GLU A 339 11.98 0.21 -0.84
CA GLU A 339 11.48 -0.28 0.45
C GLU A 339 12.42 -1.41 0.79
N PHE A 340 13.47 -0.97 1.48
CA PHE A 340 14.63 -1.71 1.91
C PHE A 340 15.60 -2.06 0.78
N SER A 341 16.75 -1.37 0.73
CA SER A 341 17.92 -2.11 0.28
C SER A 341 17.95 -3.38 1.14
N ALA A 342 18.06 -4.56 0.52
CA ALA A 342 18.16 -5.80 1.28
C ALA A 342 19.29 -5.71 2.34
N ALA A 343 20.28 -4.83 2.11
CA ALA A 343 21.27 -4.39 3.09
C ALA A 343 20.70 -3.69 4.34
N ARG A 344 19.69 -2.82 4.22
CA ARG A 344 19.03 -2.16 5.38
C ARG A 344 18.14 -3.14 6.16
N LEU A 345 17.43 -4.05 5.47
CA LEU A 345 16.73 -5.15 6.16
C LEU A 345 17.71 -6.07 6.85
N LEU A 346 18.83 -6.36 6.21
CA LEU A 346 19.88 -7.18 6.79
C LEU A 346 20.43 -6.52 8.06
N GLN A 347 20.75 -5.22 8.03
CA GLN A 347 21.19 -4.49 9.23
C GLN A 347 20.14 -4.52 10.36
N ALA A 348 18.86 -4.38 10.04
CA ALA A 348 17.79 -4.46 11.04
C ALA A 348 17.63 -5.89 11.61
N ALA A 349 17.69 -6.90 10.73
CA ALA A 349 17.62 -8.30 11.12
C ALA A 349 18.85 -8.72 11.95
N GLU A 350 20.06 -8.26 11.59
CA GLU A 350 21.29 -8.46 12.34
C GLU A 350 21.12 -7.99 13.78
N LEU A 351 20.68 -6.75 14.01
CA LEU A 351 20.44 -6.20 15.35
C LEU A 351 19.44 -7.03 16.17
N GLN A 352 18.39 -7.54 15.53
CA GLN A 352 17.39 -8.38 16.20
C GLN A 352 17.96 -9.76 16.53
N ILE A 353 18.73 -10.37 15.62
CA ILE A 353 19.39 -11.67 15.84
C ILE A 353 20.38 -11.59 16.99
N HIS A 354 21.14 -10.49 17.10
CA HIS A 354 22.02 -10.28 18.25
C HIS A 354 21.25 -10.32 19.58
N ALA A 355 20.07 -9.71 19.65
CA ALA A 355 19.21 -9.73 20.84
C ALA A 355 18.60 -11.12 21.11
N ASP A 356 18.26 -11.88 20.07
CA ASP A 356 17.67 -13.22 20.20
C ASP A 356 18.71 -14.26 20.67
N ILE A 357 19.95 -14.16 20.21
CA ILE A 357 21.04 -15.07 20.59
C ILE A 357 21.35 -15.01 22.08
N GLU A 358 21.25 -13.83 22.71
CA GLU A 358 21.46 -13.68 24.15
C GLU A 358 20.39 -14.40 24.99
N GLN A 359 19.25 -14.76 24.39
CA GLN A 359 18.15 -15.46 25.05
C GLN A 359 18.21 -16.98 24.87
N GLY A 360 19.06 -17.50 23.97
CA GLY A 360 19.20 -18.93 23.71
C GLY A 360 19.28 -19.26 22.22
N TYR A 361 18.50 -20.26 21.79
CA TYR A 361 18.40 -20.60 20.37
C TYR A 361 17.53 -19.60 19.62
N ILE A 362 17.96 -19.23 18.41
CA ILE A 362 17.17 -18.38 17.52
C ILE A 362 15.94 -19.18 17.07
N ASP A 363 14.78 -18.53 17.04
CA ASP A 363 13.48 -19.16 16.76
C ASP A 363 13.20 -20.38 17.68
N ASP A 364 13.79 -20.43 18.88
CA ASP A 364 13.72 -21.54 19.84
C ASP A 364 14.11 -22.92 19.27
N SER A 365 14.92 -22.95 18.21
CA SER A 365 15.25 -24.17 17.45
C SER A 365 16.75 -24.27 17.19
N PHE A 366 17.34 -25.44 17.51
CA PHE A 366 18.76 -25.70 17.23
C PHE A 366 19.09 -25.56 15.74
N TRP A 367 18.21 -26.06 14.86
CA TRP A 367 18.41 -25.99 13.42
C TRP A 367 18.32 -24.55 12.91
N SER A 368 17.28 -23.82 13.31
CA SER A 368 17.12 -22.40 12.95
C SER A 368 18.31 -21.57 13.44
N HIS A 369 18.82 -21.87 14.65
CA HIS A 369 19.99 -21.21 15.20
C HIS A 369 21.25 -21.45 14.37
N VAL A 370 21.63 -22.71 14.13
CA VAL A 370 22.85 -23.02 13.38
C VAL A 370 22.78 -22.50 11.93
N GLU A 371 21.63 -22.65 11.27
CA GLU A 371 21.46 -22.24 9.88
C GLU A 371 21.47 -20.72 9.73
N THR A 372 20.89 -19.97 10.67
CA THR A 372 20.98 -18.50 10.69
C THR A 372 22.44 -18.05 10.80
N LEU A 373 23.22 -18.66 11.71
CA LEU A 373 24.64 -18.35 11.87
C LEU A 373 25.47 -18.70 10.62
N GLN A 374 25.14 -19.82 9.96
CA GLN A 374 25.77 -20.22 8.70
C GLN A 374 25.51 -19.20 7.59
N THR A 375 24.25 -18.80 7.42
CA THR A 375 23.86 -17.81 6.41
C THR A 375 24.49 -16.45 6.68
N MET A 376 24.43 -15.96 7.93
CA MET A 376 25.06 -14.69 8.30
C MET A 376 26.57 -14.70 8.05
N SER A 377 27.25 -15.82 8.34
CA SER A 377 28.69 -15.98 8.07
C SER A 377 29.04 -15.90 6.57
N ALA A 378 28.08 -16.13 5.68
CA ALA A 378 28.26 -16.09 4.23
C ALA A 378 27.96 -14.70 3.62
N LEU A 379 27.37 -13.77 4.38
CA LEU A 379 27.02 -12.44 3.89
C LEU A 379 28.24 -11.48 3.87
N PRO A 380 28.32 -10.56 2.89
CA PRO A 380 29.50 -9.70 2.70
C PRO A 380 29.67 -8.59 3.76
N SER A 381 28.62 -8.21 4.49
CA SER A 381 28.70 -7.26 5.61
C SER A 381 29.06 -7.98 6.90
N ARG A 382 30.35 -8.03 7.22
CA ARG A 382 30.82 -8.55 8.53
C ARG A 382 30.60 -7.50 9.62
N ALA A 383 29.37 -7.39 10.10
CA ALA A 383 29.08 -6.71 11.36
C ALA A 383 29.26 -7.73 12.51
N ASP A 384 30.30 -7.51 13.31
CA ASP A 384 30.63 -8.09 14.62
C ASP A 384 30.74 -9.63 14.78
N ASP A 385 31.74 -10.07 15.56
CA ASP A 385 31.93 -11.48 15.89
C ASP A 385 30.88 -11.89 16.94
N ILE A 386 29.80 -12.54 16.49
CA ILE A 386 28.69 -13.02 17.31
C ILE A 386 29.14 -14.04 18.38
N GLY A 387 30.37 -14.58 18.29
CA GLY A 387 30.88 -15.63 19.17
C GLY A 387 30.71 -15.34 20.67
N ASP A 388 30.88 -14.09 21.09
CA ASP A 388 30.79 -13.67 22.50
C ASP A 388 29.36 -13.75 23.07
N HIS A 389 28.33 -13.75 22.21
CA HIS A 389 26.92 -13.78 22.61
C HIS A 389 26.35 -15.20 22.71
N LEU A 390 27.08 -16.23 22.28
CA LEU A 390 26.58 -17.62 22.22
C LEU A 390 26.47 -18.34 23.58
N GLY A 391 26.63 -17.62 24.70
CA GLY A 391 26.73 -18.20 26.04
C GLY A 391 25.55 -19.10 26.44
N GLU A 392 24.31 -18.64 26.21
CA GLU A 392 23.12 -19.44 26.51
C GLU A 392 22.96 -20.63 25.55
N ALA A 393 23.20 -20.43 24.26
CA ALA A 393 23.17 -21.51 23.28
C ALA A 393 24.14 -22.65 23.64
N TRP A 394 25.34 -22.31 24.14
CA TRP A 394 26.30 -23.32 24.61
C TRP A 394 25.83 -24.10 25.84
N LYS A 395 25.10 -23.46 26.77
CA LYS A 395 24.49 -24.17 27.92
C LYS A 395 23.45 -25.16 27.46
N ILE A 396 22.61 -24.79 26.49
CA ILE A 396 21.62 -25.72 25.93
C ILE A 396 22.34 -26.88 25.23
N VAL A 397 23.33 -26.59 24.36
CA VAL A 397 24.14 -27.61 23.69
C VAL A 397 24.78 -28.60 24.68
N ALA A 398 25.24 -28.13 25.84
CA ALA A 398 25.86 -29.00 26.84
C ALA A 398 24.90 -30.06 27.40
N ASN A 399 23.60 -29.76 27.48
CA ASN A 399 22.58 -30.73 27.92
C ASN A 399 22.32 -31.84 26.89
N HIS A 400 22.62 -31.57 25.62
CA HIS A 400 22.42 -32.49 24.50
C HIS A 400 23.73 -33.18 24.06
N ASP A 401 24.89 -32.81 24.63
CA ASP A 401 26.18 -33.39 24.24
C ASP A 401 26.41 -34.75 24.90
N ARG A 402 26.35 -35.81 24.08
CA ARG A 402 26.66 -37.19 24.45
C ARG A 402 27.97 -37.60 23.79
N ASP A 403 29.07 -37.53 24.54
CA ASP A 403 30.41 -37.90 24.10
C ASP A 403 30.86 -37.27 22.77
N GLY A 404 30.49 -36.01 22.54
CA GLY A 404 30.81 -35.26 21.33
C GLY A 404 29.69 -35.29 20.28
N SER A 405 28.56 -35.92 20.52
CA SER A 405 27.41 -35.96 19.62
C SER A 405 26.22 -35.20 20.18
N TYR A 406 25.42 -34.56 19.32
CA TYR A 406 24.17 -33.93 19.73
C TYR A 406 23.08 -35.02 19.77
N ASP A 407 22.77 -35.52 20.97
CA ASP A 407 21.84 -36.63 21.21
C ASP A 407 22.09 -37.89 20.34
N GLU A 408 23.34 -38.12 19.93
CA GLU A 408 23.72 -39.20 19.00
C GLU A 408 23.03 -39.11 17.62
N VAL A 409 22.42 -37.97 17.29
CA VAL A 409 21.76 -37.72 16.01
C VAL A 409 22.79 -37.20 15.00
N PHE A 410 22.93 -37.89 13.87
CA PHE A 410 23.98 -37.61 12.89
C PHE A 410 23.93 -36.16 12.34
N GLY A 411 22.79 -35.75 11.78
CA GLY A 411 22.63 -34.40 11.22
C GLY A 411 22.87 -33.30 12.25
N ALA A 412 22.28 -33.43 13.44
CA ALA A 412 22.47 -32.46 14.51
C ALA A 412 23.94 -32.40 14.97
N THR A 413 24.63 -33.53 14.98
CA THR A 413 26.06 -33.61 15.31
C THR A 413 26.94 -32.97 14.22
N VAL A 414 26.57 -33.07 12.93
CA VAL A 414 27.24 -32.36 11.83
C VAL A 414 27.13 -30.84 12.03
N ALA A 415 25.92 -30.35 12.34
CA ALA A 415 25.65 -28.93 12.62
C ALA A 415 26.41 -28.46 13.88
N LEU A 416 26.40 -29.25 14.94
CA LEU A 416 27.16 -28.99 16.18
C LEU A 416 28.67 -28.92 15.91
N TRP A 417 29.21 -29.85 15.11
CA TRP A 417 30.62 -29.84 14.76
C TRP A 417 31.01 -28.57 14.01
N TRP A 418 30.18 -28.09 13.08
CA TRP A 418 30.40 -26.82 12.39
C TRP A 418 30.44 -25.66 13.38
N MET A 419 29.44 -25.56 14.26
CA MET A 419 29.35 -24.48 15.26
C MET A 419 30.57 -24.48 16.18
N ARG A 420 30.98 -25.64 16.70
CA ARG A 420 32.18 -25.79 17.54
C ARG A 420 33.45 -25.41 16.77
N ALA A 421 33.62 -25.91 15.55
CA ALA A 421 34.80 -25.60 14.76
C ALA A 421 34.91 -24.12 14.39
N ARG A 422 33.77 -23.45 14.17
CA ARG A 422 33.69 -22.02 13.81
C ARG A 422 34.02 -21.08 14.97
N TYR A 423 33.51 -21.38 16.16
CA TYR A 423 33.54 -20.46 17.31
C TYR A 423 34.49 -20.88 18.44
N LEU A 424 34.75 -22.18 18.64
CA LEU A 424 35.72 -22.69 19.63
C LEU A 424 37.08 -23.01 18.99
N GLY A 425 37.07 -23.23 17.67
CA GLY A 425 38.24 -23.64 16.91
C GLY A 425 38.32 -25.15 16.70
N ARG A 426 39.15 -25.53 15.72
CA ARG A 426 39.27 -26.91 15.24
C ARG A 426 39.99 -27.84 16.20
N ASP A 427 40.86 -27.29 17.03
CA ASP A 427 41.69 -28.02 17.98
C ASP A 427 41.08 -28.06 19.39
N ASP A 428 39.92 -27.43 19.62
CA ASP A 428 39.18 -27.55 20.88
C ASP A 428 38.82 -29.03 21.14
N PRO A 429 39.03 -29.55 22.37
CA PRO A 429 38.76 -30.95 22.70
C PRO A 429 37.35 -31.42 22.35
N ARG A 430 36.33 -30.54 22.47
CA ARG A 430 34.93 -30.84 22.16
C ARG A 430 34.72 -30.92 20.64
N THR A 431 35.34 -30.03 19.87
CA THR A 431 35.34 -30.10 18.40
C THR A 431 36.00 -31.40 17.92
N ALA A 432 37.12 -31.78 18.53
CA ALA A 432 37.83 -33.02 18.22
C ALA A 432 37.00 -34.27 18.57
N ALA A 433 36.25 -34.24 19.68
CA ALA A 433 35.32 -35.31 20.05
C ALA A 433 34.20 -35.48 19.00
N SER A 434 33.53 -34.40 18.62
CA SER A 434 32.50 -34.43 17.56
C SER A 434 33.06 -34.94 16.23
N ARG A 435 34.27 -34.53 15.86
CA ARG A 435 34.94 -35.03 14.64
C ARG A 435 35.20 -36.53 14.70
N ARG A 436 35.66 -37.06 15.85
CA ARG A 436 35.89 -38.51 16.02
C ARG A 436 34.58 -39.29 15.93
N TRP A 437 33.50 -38.76 16.50
CA TRP A 437 32.18 -39.37 16.41
C TRP A 437 31.70 -39.43 14.95
N LEU A 438 31.72 -38.30 14.24
CA LEU A 438 31.29 -38.21 12.84
C LEU A 438 32.07 -39.12 11.90
N ARG A 439 33.39 -39.26 12.10
CA ARG A 439 34.24 -40.15 11.28
C ARG A 439 33.84 -41.62 11.38
N ARG A 440 33.28 -42.05 12.51
CA ARG A 440 32.77 -43.41 12.69
C ARG A 440 31.39 -43.55 12.04
N ALA A 441 30.48 -42.63 12.35
CA ALA A 441 29.09 -42.70 11.92
C ALA A 441 28.86 -42.52 10.41
N ILE A 442 29.63 -41.63 9.74
CA ILE A 442 29.37 -41.23 8.35
C ILE A 442 29.35 -42.38 7.33
N ARG A 443 30.02 -43.49 7.62
CA ARG A 443 30.08 -44.66 6.72
C ARG A 443 28.79 -45.47 6.67
N GLU A 444 27.96 -45.33 7.71
CA GLU A 444 26.70 -46.07 7.88
C GLU A 444 25.49 -45.21 7.47
N CYS A 445 25.72 -43.94 7.12
CA CYS A 445 24.66 -42.99 6.77
C CYS A 445 24.26 -43.11 5.29
N PRO A 446 22.98 -42.79 4.96
CA PRO A 446 22.53 -42.66 3.59
C PRO A 446 23.32 -41.61 2.79
N ASP A 447 23.32 -41.74 1.47
CA ASP A 447 24.06 -40.86 0.55
C ASP A 447 23.71 -39.38 0.71
N ARG A 448 22.43 -39.07 0.96
CA ARG A 448 21.95 -37.70 1.23
C ARG A 448 22.60 -37.08 2.46
N ASP A 449 22.64 -37.81 3.57
CA ASP A 449 23.20 -37.30 4.83
C ASP A 449 24.72 -37.19 4.77
N ARG A 450 25.38 -38.09 4.03
CA ARG A 450 26.81 -38.00 3.71
C ARG A 450 27.10 -36.74 2.88
N ALA A 451 26.32 -36.48 1.84
CA ALA A 451 26.45 -35.28 1.03
C ALA A 451 26.28 -34.01 1.87
N LEU A 452 25.24 -33.94 2.72
CA LEU A 452 25.04 -32.84 3.66
C LEU A 452 26.26 -32.64 4.58
N ALA A 453 26.78 -33.72 5.17
CA ALA A 453 27.96 -33.66 6.03
C ALA A 453 29.18 -33.08 5.30
N TYR A 454 29.46 -33.52 4.07
CA TYR A 454 30.57 -32.99 3.27
C TYR A 454 30.36 -31.53 2.86
N VAL A 455 29.14 -31.13 2.50
CA VAL A 455 28.80 -29.72 2.27
C VAL A 455 29.12 -28.90 3.52
N THR A 456 28.70 -29.34 4.71
CA THR A 456 29.00 -28.64 5.97
C THR A 456 30.50 -28.64 6.30
N PHE A 457 31.23 -29.73 6.05
CA PHE A 457 32.69 -29.80 6.26
C PHE A 457 33.43 -28.78 5.41
N SER A 458 32.95 -28.56 4.18
CA SER A 458 33.53 -27.61 3.23
C SER A 458 33.51 -26.16 3.71
N LEU A 459 32.55 -25.79 4.58
CA LEU A 459 32.43 -24.45 5.16
C LEU A 459 33.58 -24.12 6.14
N ILE A 460 34.22 -25.14 6.71
CA ILE A 460 35.29 -24.98 7.71
C ILE A 460 36.66 -25.29 7.10
N ARG A 461 36.71 -26.24 6.15
CA ARG A 461 37.97 -26.70 5.55
C ARG A 461 37.77 -27.23 4.13
N PRO A 462 38.82 -27.23 3.29
CA PRO A 462 38.83 -28.03 2.08
C PRO A 462 38.57 -29.51 2.40
N LEU A 463 37.80 -30.16 1.51
CA LEU A 463 37.54 -31.59 1.58
C LEU A 463 38.79 -32.40 1.24
N GLU A 464 38.97 -33.52 1.94
CA GLU A 464 40.04 -34.49 1.67
C GLU A 464 39.75 -35.23 0.35
N ARG A 465 40.79 -35.79 -0.30
CA ARG A 465 40.63 -36.48 -1.61
C ARG A 465 39.59 -37.60 -1.56
N GLY A 466 39.54 -38.37 -0.48
CA GLY A 466 38.55 -39.44 -0.29
C GLY A 466 37.12 -38.90 -0.15
N GLU A 467 36.95 -37.78 0.53
CA GLU A 467 35.64 -37.12 0.71
C GLU A 467 35.13 -36.55 -0.62
N LEU A 468 36.01 -35.93 -1.42
CA LEU A 468 35.65 -35.46 -2.77
C LEU A 468 35.29 -36.60 -3.72
N ALA A 469 36.04 -37.71 -3.67
CA ALA A 469 35.74 -38.89 -4.48
C ALA A 469 34.37 -39.48 -4.13
N ASP A 470 34.03 -39.47 -2.84
CA ASP A 470 32.76 -39.96 -2.34
C ASP A 470 31.58 -39.07 -2.75
N VAL A 471 31.72 -37.73 -2.63
CA VAL A 471 30.71 -36.78 -3.14
C VAL A 471 30.46 -36.98 -4.64
N ARG A 472 31.52 -37.14 -5.44
CA ARG A 472 31.39 -37.41 -6.87
C ARG A 472 30.70 -38.73 -7.16
N ALA A 473 30.98 -39.77 -6.38
CA ALA A 473 30.32 -41.06 -6.51
C ALA A 473 28.82 -40.98 -6.16
N ILE A 474 28.47 -40.21 -5.12
CA ILE A 474 27.06 -39.93 -4.76
C ILE A 474 26.35 -39.20 -5.91
N LEU A 475 26.93 -38.11 -6.42
CA LEU A 475 26.34 -37.34 -7.52
C LEU A 475 26.17 -38.19 -8.79
N ALA A 476 27.15 -39.03 -9.13
CA ALA A 476 27.05 -39.94 -10.27
C ALA A 476 25.92 -40.97 -10.11
N ARG A 477 25.66 -41.48 -8.90
CA ARG A 477 24.51 -42.37 -8.65
C ARG A 477 23.19 -41.63 -8.81
N VAL A 478 23.07 -40.42 -8.26
CA VAL A 478 21.86 -39.59 -8.37
C VAL A 478 21.53 -39.23 -9.82
N THR A 479 22.54 -39.03 -10.67
CA THR A 479 22.34 -38.68 -12.09
C THR A 479 22.18 -39.87 -13.03
N SER A 480 22.62 -41.07 -12.62
CA SER A 480 22.54 -42.30 -13.43
C SER A 480 21.40 -43.23 -13.05
N ALA A 481 20.81 -43.06 -11.86
CA ALA A 481 19.64 -43.82 -11.45
C ALA A 481 18.43 -43.41 -12.32
N GLY A 482 17.86 -44.37 -13.04
CA GLY A 482 16.55 -44.23 -13.68
C GLY A 482 15.38 -44.36 -12.70
N ASP A 483 15.62 -44.09 -11.42
CA ASP A 483 14.63 -44.15 -10.33
C ASP A 483 13.87 -42.81 -10.21
N ALA A 484 12.87 -42.79 -9.33
CA ALA A 484 12.09 -41.60 -9.01
C ALA A 484 13.00 -40.39 -8.68
N PRO A 485 12.69 -39.18 -9.18
CA PRO A 485 13.51 -37.99 -8.95
C PRO A 485 13.66 -37.71 -7.45
N PRO A 486 14.81 -37.17 -6.99
CA PRO A 486 15.00 -36.79 -5.60
C PRO A 486 13.97 -35.74 -5.15
N SER A 487 13.66 -35.71 -3.86
CA SER A 487 12.80 -34.67 -3.30
C SER A 487 13.44 -33.28 -3.45
N GLU A 488 12.63 -32.22 -3.49
CA GLU A 488 13.10 -30.83 -3.60
C GLU A 488 14.10 -30.47 -2.50
N ASN A 489 13.90 -30.99 -1.29
CA ASN A 489 14.82 -30.80 -0.17
C ASN A 489 16.18 -31.48 -0.42
N ASP A 490 16.20 -32.66 -1.04
CA ASP A 490 17.43 -33.37 -1.37
C ASP A 490 18.15 -32.75 -2.56
N LEU A 491 17.39 -32.22 -3.54
CA LEU A 491 17.94 -31.47 -4.68
C LEU A 491 18.79 -30.28 -4.21
N THR A 492 18.37 -29.55 -3.16
CA THR A 492 19.20 -28.47 -2.60
C THR A 492 20.55 -28.97 -2.09
N VAL A 493 20.58 -30.14 -1.43
CA VAL A 493 21.80 -30.74 -0.88
C VAL A 493 22.71 -31.22 -2.01
N TYR A 494 22.17 -31.88 -3.03
CA TYR A 494 22.96 -32.38 -4.15
C TYR A 494 23.51 -31.25 -5.04
N LEU A 495 22.74 -30.18 -5.26
CA LEU A 495 23.25 -28.99 -5.95
C LEU A 495 24.39 -28.33 -5.17
N LYS A 496 24.24 -28.15 -3.84
CA LYS A 496 25.34 -27.65 -2.98
C LYS A 496 26.55 -28.57 -3.03
N ALA A 497 26.35 -29.89 -3.03
CA ALA A 497 27.43 -30.87 -3.14
C ALA A 497 28.16 -30.78 -4.48
N ALA A 498 27.44 -30.55 -5.59
CA ALA A 498 28.03 -30.33 -6.91
C ALA A 498 28.88 -29.04 -6.97
N VAL A 499 28.40 -27.95 -6.36
CA VAL A 499 29.14 -26.69 -6.18
C VAL A 499 30.43 -26.92 -5.39
N VAL A 500 30.34 -27.57 -4.23
CA VAL A 500 31.49 -27.87 -3.36
C VAL A 500 32.51 -28.77 -4.05
N ALA A 501 32.05 -29.81 -4.77
CA ALA A 501 32.92 -30.72 -5.52
C ALA A 501 33.42 -30.13 -6.85
N LYS A 502 32.96 -28.93 -7.22
CA LYS A 502 33.26 -28.23 -8.49
C LYS A 502 33.06 -29.13 -9.71
N THR A 503 31.95 -29.87 -9.73
CA THR A 503 31.67 -30.87 -10.76
C THR A 503 30.47 -30.45 -11.60
N ALA A 504 30.71 -30.00 -12.82
CA ALA A 504 29.67 -29.50 -13.73
C ALA A 504 28.79 -30.61 -14.33
N GLU A 505 29.26 -31.86 -14.35
CA GLU A 505 28.62 -33.00 -15.02
C GLU A 505 27.21 -33.29 -14.47
N ALA A 506 26.97 -33.08 -13.17
CA ALA A 506 25.68 -33.32 -12.54
C ALA A 506 24.70 -32.13 -12.61
N VAL A 507 25.21 -30.92 -12.87
CA VAL A 507 24.42 -29.68 -12.76
C VAL A 507 23.26 -29.63 -13.77
N PRO A 508 23.44 -29.95 -15.08
CA PRO A 508 22.34 -29.88 -16.03
C PRO A 508 21.16 -30.79 -15.68
N TYR A 509 21.43 -32.01 -15.22
CA TYR A 509 20.38 -32.93 -14.79
C TYR A 509 19.63 -32.40 -13.56
N LEU A 510 20.36 -31.96 -12.53
CA LEU A 510 19.76 -31.43 -11.31
C LEU A 510 18.94 -30.17 -11.58
N VAL A 511 19.43 -29.26 -12.42
CA VAL A 511 18.71 -28.04 -12.84
C VAL A 511 17.39 -28.40 -13.53
N LYS A 512 17.40 -29.40 -14.42
CA LYS A 512 16.19 -29.86 -15.10
C LYS A 512 15.15 -30.37 -14.11
N VAL A 513 15.54 -31.24 -13.18
CA VAL A 513 14.62 -31.79 -12.17
C VAL A 513 14.08 -30.68 -11.26
N VAL A 514 14.92 -29.72 -10.87
CA VAL A 514 14.49 -28.56 -10.07
C VAL A 514 13.48 -27.69 -10.82
N ALA A 515 13.64 -27.51 -12.13
CA ALA A 515 12.69 -26.77 -12.96
C ALA A 515 11.33 -27.44 -13.03
N ASP A 516 11.30 -28.77 -13.16
CA ASP A 516 10.05 -29.55 -13.21
C ASP A 516 9.28 -29.51 -11.87
N CYS A 517 9.94 -29.17 -10.76
CA CYS A 517 9.35 -29.05 -9.42
C CYS A 517 8.93 -27.62 -9.04
N GLN A 518 9.22 -26.59 -9.84
CA GLN A 518 8.82 -25.21 -9.53
C GLN A 518 7.35 -24.99 -9.91
N ASP A 519 6.55 -24.46 -8.98
CA ASP A 519 5.13 -24.15 -9.25
C ASP A 519 4.94 -22.89 -10.12
N GLU A 520 3.69 -22.60 -10.49
CA GLU A 520 3.34 -21.45 -11.33
C GLU A 520 3.65 -20.11 -10.64
N GLU A 521 3.57 -20.07 -9.31
CA GLU A 521 3.93 -18.95 -8.44
C GLU A 521 5.45 -18.81 -8.22
N GLY A 522 6.28 -19.65 -8.84
CA GLY A 522 7.73 -19.59 -8.75
C GLY A 522 8.31 -20.15 -7.44
N LYS A 523 7.52 -20.85 -6.63
CA LYS A 523 7.92 -21.46 -5.38
C LYS A 523 8.29 -22.92 -5.60
N TRP A 524 9.06 -23.41 -4.63
CA TRP A 524 9.09 -24.85 -4.33
C TRP A 524 8.30 -25.07 -3.03
N VAL A 525 8.52 -26.21 -2.38
CA VAL A 525 7.86 -26.68 -1.15
C VAL A 525 7.42 -25.58 -0.18
N ASP A 526 8.34 -24.70 0.21
CA ASP A 526 8.06 -23.57 1.10
C ASP A 526 9.01 -22.40 0.82
N LEU A 527 8.80 -21.29 1.52
CA LEU A 527 9.60 -20.07 1.36
C LEU A 527 11.10 -20.27 1.71
N ILE A 528 11.41 -21.11 2.70
CA ILE A 528 12.79 -21.41 3.12
C ILE A 528 13.50 -22.20 2.02
N THR A 529 12.85 -23.24 1.51
CA THR A 529 13.35 -24.07 0.41
C THR A 529 13.48 -23.24 -0.86
N THR A 530 12.54 -22.34 -1.13
CA THR A 530 12.58 -21.42 -2.27
C THR A 530 13.80 -20.51 -2.23
N ALA A 531 14.04 -19.84 -1.09
CA ALA A 531 15.22 -19.00 -0.91
C ALA A 531 16.53 -19.81 -1.00
N THR A 532 16.56 -20.99 -0.38
CA THR A 532 17.76 -21.86 -0.39
C THR A 532 18.07 -22.40 -1.79
N MET A 533 17.04 -22.77 -2.55
CA MET A 533 17.16 -23.25 -3.92
C MET A 533 17.68 -22.14 -4.83
N ALA A 534 17.10 -20.93 -4.76
CA ALA A 534 17.56 -19.78 -5.53
C ALA A 534 19.03 -19.44 -5.23
N ASP A 535 19.43 -19.37 -3.95
CA ASP A 535 20.83 -19.16 -3.54
C ASP A 535 21.77 -20.22 -4.12
N THR A 536 21.35 -21.48 -4.10
CA THR A 536 22.18 -22.61 -4.57
C THR A 536 22.27 -22.67 -6.09
N LEU A 537 21.16 -22.41 -6.80
CA LEU A 537 21.12 -22.35 -8.26
C LEU A 537 22.04 -21.23 -8.79
N LEU A 538 22.07 -20.09 -8.10
CA LEU A 538 22.99 -18.99 -8.37
C LEU A 538 24.47 -19.40 -8.24
N ASP A 539 24.82 -20.21 -7.24
CA ASP A 539 26.18 -20.78 -7.14
C ASP A 539 26.47 -21.80 -8.23
N ALA A 540 25.51 -22.68 -8.52
CA ALA A 540 25.63 -23.71 -9.54
C ALA A 540 25.80 -23.12 -10.94
N ARG A 541 25.21 -21.95 -11.22
CA ARG A 541 25.38 -21.20 -12.47
C ARG A 541 26.86 -20.96 -12.81
N ALA A 542 27.71 -20.69 -11.81
CA ALA A 542 29.14 -20.44 -12.02
C ALA A 542 29.91 -21.67 -12.54
N LEU A 543 29.34 -22.87 -12.46
CA LEU A 543 29.93 -24.10 -12.98
C LEU A 543 29.56 -24.38 -14.45
N LEU A 544 28.55 -23.70 -14.99
CA LEU A 544 28.12 -23.84 -16.37
C LEU A 544 29.06 -23.05 -17.30
N LYS A 545 29.60 -23.70 -18.35
CA LYS A 545 30.56 -23.13 -19.32
C LYS A 545 29.91 -22.93 -20.70
N ASP A 546 30.68 -22.34 -21.64
CA ASP A 546 30.31 -22.17 -23.04
C ASP A 546 29.70 -23.46 -23.63
N GLY A 547 28.48 -23.35 -24.17
CA GLY A 547 27.67 -24.49 -24.67
C GLY A 547 26.50 -24.92 -23.77
N ALA A 548 26.34 -24.36 -22.56
CA ALA A 548 25.22 -24.61 -21.65
C ALA A 548 24.20 -23.45 -21.58
N GLU A 549 24.06 -22.66 -22.65
CA GLU A 549 23.25 -21.43 -22.69
C GLU A 549 21.79 -21.65 -22.28
N GLU A 550 21.19 -22.76 -22.72
CA GLU A 550 19.81 -23.10 -22.38
C GLU A 550 19.62 -23.40 -20.88
N THR A 551 20.57 -24.13 -20.27
CA THR A 551 20.58 -24.41 -18.84
C THR A 551 20.79 -23.14 -18.02
N VAL A 552 21.68 -22.24 -18.48
CA VAL A 552 21.91 -20.94 -17.82
C VAL A 552 20.63 -20.10 -17.85
N ARG A 553 19.97 -20.00 -19.00
CA ARG A 553 18.69 -19.28 -19.12
C ARG A 553 17.62 -19.86 -18.20
N CYS A 554 17.50 -21.18 -18.15
CA CYS A 554 16.55 -21.87 -17.26
C CYS A 554 16.81 -21.53 -15.79
N VAL A 555 18.08 -21.54 -15.35
CA VAL A 555 18.47 -21.12 -13.99
C VAL A 555 18.07 -19.67 -13.72
N GLU A 556 18.34 -18.74 -14.64
CA GLU A 556 18.02 -17.32 -14.48
C GLU A 556 16.52 -17.07 -14.37
N GLU A 557 15.71 -17.74 -15.20
CA GLU A 557 14.25 -17.68 -15.15
C GLU A 557 13.70 -18.22 -13.82
N MET A 558 14.17 -19.39 -13.37
CA MET A 558 13.74 -19.97 -12.10
C MET A 558 14.07 -19.07 -10.91
N CYS A 559 15.30 -18.56 -10.84
CA CYS A 559 15.76 -17.68 -9.77
C CYS A 559 14.96 -16.38 -9.73
N LEU A 560 14.63 -15.81 -10.90
CA LEU A 560 13.78 -14.63 -10.96
C LEU A 560 12.39 -14.90 -10.39
N ARG A 561 11.71 -15.96 -10.84
CA ARG A 561 10.36 -16.31 -10.35
C ARG A 561 10.37 -16.52 -8.84
N ALA A 562 11.41 -17.18 -8.34
CA ALA A 562 11.62 -17.39 -6.91
C ALA A 562 11.79 -16.08 -6.13
N VAL A 563 12.60 -15.14 -6.63
CA VAL A 563 12.81 -13.84 -5.98
C VAL A 563 11.55 -12.99 -6.00
N ILE A 564 10.79 -12.97 -7.11
CA ILE A 564 9.47 -12.33 -7.16
C ILE A 564 8.56 -12.89 -6.05
N SER A 565 8.51 -14.21 -5.94
CA SER A 565 7.69 -14.90 -4.95
C SER A 565 8.11 -14.64 -3.48
N ILE A 566 9.42 -14.48 -3.23
CA ILE A 566 9.96 -14.05 -1.93
C ILE A 566 9.51 -12.62 -1.60
N LEU A 567 9.58 -11.71 -2.59
CA LEU A 567 9.21 -10.31 -2.41
C LEU A 567 7.70 -10.11 -2.22
N ASP A 568 6.87 -10.91 -2.89
CA ASP A 568 5.40 -10.87 -2.73
C ASP A 568 4.96 -11.28 -1.32
N GLN A 569 5.76 -12.11 -0.63
CA GLN A 569 5.48 -12.58 0.74
C GLN A 569 6.09 -11.71 1.84
N LEU A 570 6.71 -10.58 1.49
CA LEU A 570 7.31 -9.63 2.44
C LEU A 570 6.21 -8.91 3.25
N ASP A 571 6.11 -9.17 4.56
CA ASP A 571 5.19 -8.42 5.43
C ASP A 571 5.74 -7.03 5.75
N ARG A 572 5.11 -6.02 5.16
CA ARG A 572 5.49 -4.60 5.31
C ARG A 572 4.82 -3.91 6.51
N ARG A 573 3.94 -4.61 7.25
CA ARG A 573 3.00 -3.98 8.20
C ARG A 573 3.52 -3.89 9.63
N GLN A 574 4.69 -4.46 9.96
CA GLN A 574 5.20 -4.52 11.34
C GLN A 574 6.64 -4.02 11.48
N PRO A 575 6.86 -2.76 11.90
CA PRO A 575 8.19 -2.28 12.29
C PRO A 575 8.67 -3.02 13.54
N GLY A 576 9.76 -3.79 13.43
CA GLY A 576 10.42 -4.48 14.54
C GLY A 576 10.18 -5.99 14.65
N ALA A 577 9.47 -6.60 13.70
CA ALA A 577 9.37 -8.06 13.57
C ALA A 577 10.11 -8.52 12.30
N TYR A 578 10.57 -9.77 12.30
CA TYR A 578 11.14 -10.39 11.10
C TYR A 578 10.10 -10.44 9.96
N PRO A 579 10.41 -9.88 8.79
CA PRO A 579 9.41 -9.59 7.75
C PRO A 579 8.88 -10.82 7.01
N TRP A 580 9.54 -11.98 7.14
CA TRP A 580 9.05 -13.24 6.59
C TRP A 580 8.69 -14.22 7.72
N GLY A 581 7.39 -14.39 7.93
CA GLY A 581 6.84 -15.35 8.89
C GLY A 581 7.21 -15.09 10.36
N GLY A 582 7.73 -13.90 10.69
CA GLY A 582 8.17 -13.57 12.04
C GLY A 582 9.40 -14.35 12.53
N LYS A 583 10.16 -14.96 11.61
CA LYS A 583 11.32 -15.82 11.94
C LYS A 583 12.63 -15.27 11.38
N ALA A 584 13.68 -15.34 12.20
CA ALA A 584 15.02 -14.93 11.82
C ALA A 584 15.59 -15.83 10.71
N SER A 585 15.47 -17.14 10.89
CA SER A 585 16.04 -18.14 9.97
C SER A 585 15.50 -18.05 8.55
N VAL A 586 14.20 -17.73 8.40
CA VAL A 586 13.56 -17.49 7.11
C VAL A 586 14.07 -16.18 6.50
N THR A 587 14.11 -15.12 7.32
CA THR A 587 14.44 -13.77 6.89
C THR A 587 15.83 -13.68 6.31
N VAL A 588 16.85 -14.20 7.01
CA VAL A 588 18.24 -14.10 6.55
C VAL A 588 18.45 -14.89 5.25
N ARG A 589 17.78 -16.03 5.06
CA ARG A 589 17.85 -16.79 3.80
C ARG A 589 17.20 -16.05 2.63
N CYS A 590 16.03 -15.45 2.85
CA CYS A 590 15.37 -14.64 1.84
C CYS A 590 16.26 -13.46 1.42
N LEU A 591 16.87 -12.78 2.41
CA LEU A 591 17.81 -11.69 2.16
C LEU A 591 19.07 -12.15 1.43
N GLN A 592 19.63 -13.31 1.78
CA GLN A 592 20.80 -13.87 1.09
C GLN A 592 20.49 -14.16 -0.38
N ALA A 593 19.38 -14.85 -0.66
CA ALA A 593 18.97 -15.19 -2.01
C ALA A 593 18.73 -13.92 -2.86
N TRP A 594 18.01 -12.95 -2.27
CA TRP A 594 17.73 -11.67 -2.93
C TRP A 594 19.01 -10.87 -3.21
N LEU A 595 19.85 -10.63 -2.20
CA LEU A 595 21.13 -9.91 -2.36
C LEU A 595 22.02 -10.57 -3.43
N LYS A 596 22.04 -11.90 -3.46
CA LYS A 596 22.85 -12.65 -4.41
C LYS A 596 22.28 -12.57 -5.83
N PHE A 597 20.96 -12.67 -5.98
CA PHE A 597 20.27 -12.49 -7.25
C PHE A 597 20.56 -11.12 -7.85
N ASP A 598 20.34 -10.05 -7.09
CA ASP A 598 20.63 -8.66 -7.48
C ASP A 598 22.09 -8.48 -7.88
N SER A 599 22.98 -9.26 -7.26
CA SER A 599 24.41 -9.22 -7.58
C SER A 599 24.81 -10.07 -8.78
N LEU A 600 24.02 -11.03 -9.29
CA LEU A 600 24.51 -12.03 -10.25
C LEU A 600 23.69 -12.16 -11.53
N ILE A 601 22.42 -11.74 -11.55
CA ILE A 601 21.51 -11.92 -12.70
C ILE A 601 21.19 -10.57 -13.33
N ASP A 602 21.37 -10.50 -14.66
CA ASP A 602 20.89 -9.41 -15.50
C ASP A 602 19.53 -9.82 -16.10
N ILE A 603 18.49 -8.97 -15.98
CA ILE A 603 17.12 -9.38 -16.35
C ILE A 603 16.83 -9.09 -17.85
N PRO A 604 16.29 -10.06 -18.62
CA PRO A 604 15.89 -9.83 -20.01
C PRO A 604 14.79 -8.78 -20.18
N VAL A 605 14.80 -8.05 -21.31
CA VAL A 605 13.84 -6.95 -21.60
C VAL A 605 12.37 -7.41 -21.51
N HIS A 606 12.03 -8.55 -22.10
CA HIS A 606 10.65 -9.07 -22.08
C HIS A 606 10.15 -9.35 -20.65
N THR A 607 11.05 -9.74 -19.77
CA THR A 607 10.81 -9.97 -18.35
C THR A 607 10.62 -8.65 -17.60
N VAL A 608 11.41 -7.62 -17.89
CA VAL A 608 11.22 -6.26 -17.34
C VAL A 608 9.83 -5.73 -17.71
N VAL A 609 9.45 -5.89 -18.97
CA VAL A 609 8.12 -5.49 -19.46
C VAL A 609 7.02 -6.30 -18.76
N GLY A 610 7.20 -7.62 -18.60
CA GLY A 610 6.26 -8.47 -17.87
C GLY A 610 6.14 -8.11 -16.39
N MET A 611 7.22 -7.70 -15.73
CA MET A 611 7.19 -7.22 -14.35
C MET A 611 6.43 -5.90 -14.21
N LEU A 612 6.68 -4.94 -15.11
CA LEU A 612 5.93 -3.68 -15.16
C LEU A 612 4.43 -3.92 -15.39
N ALA A 613 4.08 -4.84 -16.28
CA ALA A 613 2.69 -5.21 -16.58
C ALA A 613 1.99 -5.90 -15.39
N ARG A 614 2.65 -6.85 -14.71
CA ARG A 614 2.09 -7.55 -13.52
C ARG A 614 1.92 -6.61 -12.33
N HIS A 615 2.85 -5.68 -12.14
CA HIS A 615 2.82 -4.75 -11.02
C HIS A 615 1.74 -3.68 -11.12
N ARG A 616 1.30 -3.32 -12.34
CA ARG A 616 0.09 -2.50 -12.53
C ARG A 616 -1.14 -3.09 -11.82
N GLY A 617 -1.22 -4.42 -11.72
CA GLY A 617 -2.28 -5.10 -10.97
C GLY A 617 -2.13 -4.99 -9.44
N ALA A 618 -0.90 -4.96 -8.92
CA ALA A 618 -0.60 -4.94 -7.49
C ALA A 618 -0.49 -3.52 -6.89
N ASP A 619 -0.10 -2.50 -7.68
CA ASP A 619 -0.04 -1.09 -7.23
C ASP A 619 -1.45 -0.55 -6.90
N ASN A 620 -2.52 -1.12 -7.46
CA ASN A 620 -3.90 -0.83 -7.06
C ASN A 620 -4.17 -1.09 -5.56
N ASP A 621 -3.52 -2.10 -4.97
CA ASP A 621 -3.62 -2.41 -3.54
C ASP A 621 -2.76 -1.47 -2.68
N PHE A 622 -1.64 -0.97 -3.20
CA PHE A 622 -0.76 -0.03 -2.49
C PHE A 622 -1.35 1.39 -2.46
N VAL A 623 -1.98 1.83 -3.57
CA VAL A 623 -2.74 3.10 -3.61
C VAL A 623 -3.99 3.02 -2.73
N ALA A 624 -4.70 1.88 -2.73
CA ALA A 624 -5.74 1.60 -1.75
C ALA A 624 -5.20 1.64 -0.30
N GLY A 625 -3.95 1.22 -0.09
CA GLY A 625 -3.20 1.38 1.15
C GLY A 625 -2.99 2.84 1.57
N ARG A 626 -2.66 3.76 0.65
CA ARG A 626 -2.54 5.21 0.94
C ARG A 626 -3.89 5.85 1.27
N THR A 627 -4.96 5.44 0.60
CA THR A 627 -6.33 5.91 0.88
C THR A 627 -6.85 5.32 2.19
N ALA A 628 -6.55 4.05 2.48
CA ALA A 628 -6.87 3.43 3.77
C ALA A 628 -6.02 4.00 4.91
N LEU A 629 -4.75 4.37 4.67
CA LEU A 629 -3.90 5.03 5.67
C LEU A 629 -4.34 6.46 5.93
N SER A 630 -4.75 7.21 4.90
CA SER A 630 -5.28 8.57 5.07
C SER A 630 -6.62 8.55 5.80
N VAL A 631 -7.51 7.60 5.45
CA VAL A 631 -8.78 7.36 6.16
C VAL A 631 -8.53 6.83 7.58
N LEU A 632 -7.58 5.93 7.81
CA LEU A 632 -7.20 5.46 9.15
C LEU A 632 -6.53 6.56 9.98
N GLN A 633 -5.72 7.43 9.37
CA GLN A 633 -5.14 8.60 10.04
C GLN A 633 -6.22 9.61 10.37
N GLN A 634 -7.18 9.85 9.48
CA GLN A 634 -8.32 10.74 9.68
C GLN A 634 -9.26 10.18 10.76
N ILE A 635 -9.59 8.88 10.73
CA ILE A 635 -10.32 8.15 11.76
C ILE A 635 -9.54 8.11 13.09
N LYS A 636 -8.22 8.02 13.06
CA LYS A 636 -7.38 8.06 14.27
C LYS A 636 -7.31 9.47 14.85
N LEU A 637 -7.26 10.50 14.02
CA LEU A 637 -7.35 11.91 14.40
C LEU A 637 -8.73 12.24 14.95
N GLU A 638 -9.80 11.75 14.31
CA GLU A 638 -11.17 11.86 14.81
C GLU A 638 -11.37 11.08 16.10
N ASN A 639 -10.84 9.86 16.23
CA ASN A 639 -10.90 9.11 17.48
C ASN A 639 -10.06 9.74 18.58
N GLN A 640 -8.92 10.35 18.27
CA GLN A 640 -8.14 11.11 19.25
C GLN A 640 -8.86 12.39 19.68
N ARG A 641 -9.54 13.07 18.74
CA ARG A 641 -10.39 14.22 19.02
C ARG A 641 -11.59 13.83 19.88
N LEU A 642 -12.32 12.78 19.50
CA LEU A 642 -13.44 12.20 20.26
C LEU A 642 -12.99 11.67 21.63
N ARG A 643 -11.80 11.07 21.75
CA ARG A 643 -11.22 10.67 23.06
C ARG A 643 -10.81 11.87 23.91
N ARG A 644 -10.33 12.96 23.31
CA ARG A 644 -10.06 14.23 24.01
C ARG A 644 -11.36 14.89 24.47
N GLU A 645 -12.41 14.85 23.63
CA GLU A 645 -13.75 15.33 23.97
C GLU A 645 -14.41 14.43 25.04
N LEU A 646 -14.20 13.11 24.98
CA LEU A 646 -14.69 12.15 25.98
C LEU A 646 -13.92 12.28 27.30
N THR A 647 -12.60 12.47 27.29
CA THR A 647 -11.81 12.71 28.51
C THR A 647 -12.10 14.09 29.11
N ALA A 648 -12.38 15.11 28.30
CA ALA A 648 -12.90 16.40 28.76
C ALA A 648 -14.31 16.27 29.35
N ALA A 649 -15.18 15.45 28.75
CA ALA A 649 -16.52 15.13 29.26
C ALA A 649 -16.47 14.24 30.52
N GLU A 650 -15.49 13.34 30.64
CA GLU A 650 -15.26 12.50 31.82
C GLU A 650 -14.61 13.27 32.97
N ALA A 651 -13.69 14.19 32.67
CA ALA A 651 -13.17 15.16 33.63
C ALA A 651 -14.33 16.03 34.16
N SER A 652 -15.22 16.48 33.26
CA SER A 652 -16.44 17.20 33.62
C SER A 652 -17.38 16.32 34.46
N LYS A 653 -17.57 15.02 34.13
CA LYS A 653 -18.33 14.06 34.95
C LYS A 653 -17.68 13.78 36.30
N ARG A 654 -16.35 13.75 36.42
CA ARG A 654 -15.64 13.60 37.72
C ARG A 654 -15.80 14.84 38.59
N VAL A 655 -15.79 16.04 38.00
CA VAL A 655 -16.11 17.30 38.68
C VAL A 655 -17.57 17.29 39.15
N ILE A 656 -18.52 16.92 38.29
CA ILE A 656 -19.94 16.76 38.63
C ILE A 656 -20.14 15.70 39.72
N ARG A 657 -19.44 14.56 39.67
CA ARG A 657 -19.54 13.49 40.66
C ARG A 657 -18.99 13.93 42.03
N ARG A 658 -17.85 14.64 42.07
CA ARG A 658 -17.29 15.26 43.29
C ARG A 658 -18.20 16.36 43.85
N MET A 659 -18.85 17.14 42.99
CA MET A 659 -19.86 18.12 43.40
C MET A 659 -21.09 17.42 44.01
N ARG A 660 -21.59 16.36 43.38
CA ARG A 660 -22.75 15.58 43.86
C ARG A 660 -22.49 14.92 45.22
N THR A 661 -21.27 14.46 45.50
CA THR A 661 -20.89 13.97 46.84
C THR A 661 -20.87 15.08 47.88
N ARG A 662 -20.37 16.29 47.54
CA ARG A 662 -20.42 17.45 48.45
C ARG A 662 -21.86 17.90 48.73
N THR A 663 -22.74 17.91 47.73
CA THR A 663 -24.16 18.23 47.92
C THR A 663 -24.87 17.18 48.79
N LYS A 664 -24.58 15.88 48.58
CA LYS A 664 -25.13 14.81 49.44
C LYS A 664 -24.65 14.90 50.89
N LEU A 665 -23.38 15.25 51.11
CA LEU A 665 -22.84 15.49 52.47
C LEU A 665 -23.49 16.71 53.13
N ALA A 666 -23.71 17.79 52.38
CA ALA A 666 -24.40 18.97 52.89
C ALA A 666 -25.88 18.70 53.24
N ILE A 667 -26.60 17.96 52.38
CA ILE A 667 -27.99 17.52 52.64
C ILE A 667 -28.03 16.57 53.83
N GLY A 668 -27.10 15.62 53.92
CA GLY A 668 -26.97 14.71 55.06
C GLY A 668 -26.73 15.46 56.37
N GLY A 669 -25.81 16.43 56.38
CA GLY A 669 -25.55 17.28 57.54
C GLY A 669 -26.78 18.08 57.98
N ALA A 670 -27.54 18.63 57.02
CA ALA A 670 -28.77 19.36 57.30
C ALA A 670 -29.85 18.44 57.90
N LEU A 671 -30.02 17.23 57.37
CA LEU A 671 -30.97 16.25 57.90
C LEU A 671 -30.62 15.78 59.32
N THR A 672 -29.34 15.54 59.60
CA THR A 672 -28.88 15.18 60.96
C THR A 672 -29.13 16.31 61.96
N LEU A 673 -28.93 17.57 61.55
CA LEU A 673 -29.22 18.74 62.39
C LEU A 673 -30.72 18.84 62.71
N VAL A 674 -31.59 18.61 61.72
CA VAL A 674 -33.04 18.57 61.91
C VAL A 674 -33.45 17.42 62.83
N TYR A 675 -32.84 16.24 62.69
CA TYR A 675 -33.11 15.10 63.56
C TYR A 675 -32.67 15.35 65.00
N LEU A 676 -31.52 15.98 65.21
CA LEU A 676 -31.05 16.41 66.54
C LEU A 676 -32.01 17.44 67.17
N LEU A 677 -32.48 18.41 66.38
CA LEU A 677 -33.47 19.39 66.83
C LEU A 677 -34.80 18.71 67.22
N LEU A 678 -35.30 17.79 66.40
CA LEU A 678 -36.51 17.02 66.69
C LEU A 678 -36.34 16.12 67.91
N GLY A 679 -35.18 15.49 68.07
CA GLY A 679 -34.85 14.70 69.26
C GLY A 679 -34.77 15.54 70.53
N LEU A 680 -34.22 16.75 70.44
CA LEU A 680 -34.14 17.70 71.56
C LEU A 680 -35.52 18.22 71.95
N VAL A 681 -36.40 18.48 70.97
CA VAL A 681 -37.82 18.83 71.18
C VAL A 681 -38.58 17.66 71.80
N GLY A 682 -38.40 16.43 71.29
CA GLY A 682 -39.03 15.23 71.84
C GLY A 682 -38.56 14.91 73.27
N GLY A 683 -37.28 15.10 73.55
CA GLY A 683 -36.72 14.95 74.90
C GLY A 683 -37.25 15.98 75.89
N LEU A 684 -37.41 17.25 75.46
CA LEU A 684 -38.03 18.30 76.26
C LEU A 684 -39.50 18.01 76.58
N VAL A 685 -40.24 17.51 75.59
CA VAL A 685 -41.65 17.09 75.76
C VAL A 685 -41.77 15.92 76.74
N SER A 686 -40.90 14.92 76.62
CA SER A 686 -40.90 13.73 77.46
C SER A 686 -40.57 14.02 78.93
N ASN A 687 -39.73 15.02 79.21
CA ASN A 687 -39.18 15.23 80.55
C ASN A 687 -39.98 16.27 81.38
N ARG A 688 -40.79 17.12 80.74
CA ARG A 688 -41.54 18.20 81.42
C ARG A 688 -43.05 18.21 81.18
N GLY A 689 -43.55 17.35 80.27
CA GLY A 689 -44.97 17.30 79.96
C GLY A 689 -45.45 18.47 79.09
N TRP A 690 -46.52 18.21 78.33
CA TRP A 690 -47.07 19.13 77.32
C TRP A 690 -47.47 20.54 77.81
N PRO A 691 -47.97 20.75 79.05
CA PRO A 691 -48.41 22.07 79.50
C PRO A 691 -47.27 23.07 79.75
N GLU A 692 -46.12 22.61 80.27
CA GLU A 692 -44.94 23.47 80.50
C GLU A 692 -44.08 23.65 79.23
N PHE A 693 -44.21 22.75 78.26
CA PHE A 693 -43.65 22.93 76.92
C PHE A 693 -44.24 24.17 76.25
N GLY A 694 -45.54 24.44 76.40
CA GLY A 694 -46.20 25.61 75.83
C GLY A 694 -45.56 26.94 76.25
N THR A 695 -45.25 27.11 77.54
CA THR A 695 -44.64 28.33 78.08
C THR A 695 -43.14 28.45 77.79
N ALA A 696 -42.40 27.33 77.81
CA ALA A 696 -40.99 27.30 77.40
C ALA A 696 -40.81 27.50 75.88
N PHE A 697 -41.75 26.99 75.08
CA PHE A 697 -41.82 27.18 73.63
C PHE A 697 -42.22 28.62 73.29
N GLU A 698 -43.10 29.26 74.04
CA GLU A 698 -43.44 30.67 73.83
C GLU A 698 -42.27 31.61 74.20
N ALA A 699 -41.56 31.34 75.30
CA ALA A 699 -40.41 32.14 75.72
C ALA A 699 -39.16 31.91 74.84
N GLY A 700 -38.93 30.67 74.40
CA GLY A 700 -37.76 30.29 73.60
C GLY A 700 -37.95 30.34 72.10
N PHE A 701 -39.18 30.18 71.59
CA PHE A 701 -39.48 30.07 70.15
C PHE A 701 -40.21 31.30 69.57
N VAL A 702 -41.10 31.94 70.36
CA VAL A 702 -41.85 33.13 69.87
C VAL A 702 -41.08 34.43 70.09
N LYS A 703 -40.37 34.57 71.22
CA LYS A 703 -39.56 35.79 71.52
C LYS A 703 -38.14 35.78 70.94
N ALA A 704 -37.56 34.62 70.64
CA ALA A 704 -36.23 34.49 70.05
C ALA A 704 -36.25 34.48 68.51
N TRP A 705 -37.10 35.31 67.89
CA TRP A 705 -37.27 35.39 66.43
C TRP A 705 -35.94 35.56 65.69
N GLY A 706 -34.97 36.27 66.28
CA GLY A 706 -33.63 36.47 65.72
C GLY A 706 -32.79 35.20 65.61
N VAL A 707 -32.95 34.24 66.54
CA VAL A 707 -32.27 32.94 66.47
C VAL A 707 -32.90 32.08 65.38
N HIS A 708 -34.22 32.13 65.22
CA HIS A 708 -34.92 31.42 64.13
C HIS A 708 -34.62 32.00 62.76
N LEU A 709 -34.53 33.32 62.61
CA LEU A 709 -34.05 33.94 61.38
C LEU A 709 -32.59 33.65 61.10
N SER A 710 -31.75 33.48 62.13
CA SER A 710 -30.36 33.08 61.96
C SER A 710 -30.25 31.62 61.51
N ILE A 711 -31.07 30.71 62.06
CA ILE A 711 -31.11 29.31 61.64
C ILE A 711 -31.77 29.15 60.28
N LEU A 712 -32.91 29.80 60.03
CA LEU A 712 -33.57 29.84 58.71
C LEU A 712 -32.67 30.53 57.68
N GLY A 713 -31.94 31.57 58.07
CA GLY A 713 -30.94 32.25 57.25
C GLY A 713 -29.74 31.36 56.94
N ALA A 714 -29.24 30.60 57.91
CA ALA A 714 -28.16 29.63 57.72
C ALA A 714 -28.60 28.44 56.85
N VAL A 715 -29.81 27.93 57.06
CA VAL A 715 -30.43 26.88 56.23
C VAL A 715 -30.71 27.40 54.82
N ALA A 716 -31.24 28.62 54.69
CA ALA A 716 -31.47 29.27 53.40
C ALA A 716 -30.15 29.58 52.69
N ALA A 717 -29.08 29.97 53.39
CA ALA A 717 -27.76 30.15 52.81
C ALA A 717 -27.14 28.82 52.35
N LEU A 718 -27.27 27.76 53.15
CA LEU A 718 -26.86 26.40 52.80
C LEU A 718 -27.64 25.83 51.60
N LEU A 719 -28.91 26.19 51.45
CA LEU A 719 -29.77 25.77 50.32
C LEU A 719 -29.68 26.71 49.11
N ALA A 720 -29.30 27.98 49.30
CA ALA A 720 -29.13 28.96 48.22
C ALA A 720 -27.87 28.69 47.39
N VAL A 721 -26.84 28.07 47.96
CA VAL A 721 -25.63 27.67 47.22
C VAL A 721 -25.96 26.62 46.15
N PRO A 722 -26.68 25.50 46.45
CA PRO A 722 -27.22 24.59 45.45
C PRO A 722 -28.17 25.27 44.45
N TRP A 723 -29.04 26.17 44.90
CA TRP A 723 -30.05 26.81 44.04
C TRP A 723 -29.44 27.76 43.01
N ARG A 724 -28.48 28.60 43.40
CA ARG A 724 -27.77 29.49 42.47
C ARG A 724 -26.98 28.68 41.44
N GLN A 725 -26.33 27.60 41.86
CA GLN A 725 -25.58 26.72 40.95
C GLN A 725 -26.50 25.95 40.00
N TRP A 726 -27.64 25.45 40.48
CA TRP A 726 -28.65 24.79 39.63
C TRP A 726 -29.27 25.75 38.62
N SER A 727 -29.48 27.03 38.99
CA SER A 727 -29.98 28.07 38.06
C SER A 727 -28.96 28.48 37.00
N ALA A 728 -27.66 28.30 37.27
CA ALA A 728 -26.58 28.52 36.31
C ALA A 728 -26.46 27.32 35.34
N ASP A 729 -26.55 26.09 35.86
CA ASP A 729 -26.58 24.86 35.05
C ASP A 729 -27.83 24.76 34.17
N GLY A 730 -28.97 25.27 34.64
CA GLY A 730 -30.20 25.35 33.84
C GLY A 730 -30.04 26.26 32.62
N ARG A 731 -29.30 27.37 32.75
CA ARG A 731 -28.99 28.28 31.64
C ARG A 731 -27.98 27.70 30.67
N THR A 732 -26.89 27.09 31.16
CA THR A 732 -25.89 26.45 30.28
C THR A 732 -26.44 25.21 29.58
N SER A 733 -27.30 24.41 30.23
CA SER A 733 -27.95 23.27 29.55
C SER A 733 -28.98 23.71 28.51
N ARG A 734 -29.63 24.86 28.72
CA ARG A 734 -30.56 25.44 27.74
C ARG A 734 -29.80 25.99 26.53
N GLU A 735 -28.71 26.73 26.74
CA GLU A 735 -27.83 27.19 25.65
C GLU A 735 -27.20 26.00 24.89
N HIS A 736 -26.83 24.92 25.59
CA HIS A 736 -26.28 23.73 24.95
C HIS A 736 -27.35 22.95 24.17
N ARG A 737 -28.58 22.85 24.68
CA ARG A 737 -29.72 22.28 23.94
C ARG A 737 -30.15 23.14 22.76
N GLU A 738 -30.09 24.47 22.87
CA GLU A 738 -30.36 25.38 21.75
C GLU A 738 -29.27 25.27 20.68
N ARG A 739 -28.00 25.07 21.07
CA ARG A 739 -26.89 24.79 20.14
C ARG A 739 -26.97 23.39 19.53
N GLU A 740 -27.38 22.38 20.28
CA GLU A 740 -27.60 21.02 19.76
C GLU A 740 -28.84 20.95 18.88
N ALA A 741 -29.92 21.65 19.22
CA ALA A 741 -31.10 21.78 18.37
C ALA A 741 -30.77 22.55 17.08
N ALA A 742 -29.92 23.59 17.14
CA ALA A 742 -29.39 24.26 15.96
C ALA A 742 -28.53 23.32 15.10
N ARG A 743 -27.72 22.46 15.71
CA ARG A 743 -26.90 21.46 15.01
C ARG A 743 -27.71 20.30 14.43
N GLN A 744 -28.77 19.85 15.11
CA GLN A 744 -29.70 18.84 14.60
C GLN A 744 -30.58 19.42 13.50
N ALA A 745 -31.02 20.68 13.62
CA ALA A 745 -31.69 21.38 12.52
C ALA A 745 -30.81 21.51 11.27
N THR A 746 -29.49 21.56 11.41
CA THR A 746 -28.54 21.54 10.28
C THR A 746 -28.00 20.15 9.93
N GLY A 747 -28.40 19.09 10.65
CA GLY A 747 -27.78 17.77 10.59
C GLY A 747 -28.72 16.59 10.32
N THR A 748 -30.01 16.84 10.08
CA THR A 748 -30.99 15.78 9.72
C THR A 748 -31.87 16.18 8.55
N THR A 749 -31.32 15.99 7.34
CA THR A 749 -32.00 15.57 6.10
C THR A 749 -30.87 15.14 5.15
N GLY A 750 -30.73 13.91 4.69
CA GLY A 750 -31.43 12.65 4.93
C GLY A 750 -30.68 11.58 4.14
N SER A 751 -30.53 10.39 4.74
CA SER A 751 -30.35 9.16 4.00
C SER A 751 -31.73 8.71 3.52
N THR A 752 -31.94 8.77 2.22
CA THR A 752 -32.71 7.80 1.42
C THR A 752 -32.08 7.77 0.07
#